data_AF-A0AA39GU14-F1
#
_entry.id   AF-A0AA39GU14-F1
#
_cell.length_a   1.000
_cell.length_b   1.000
_cell.length_c   1.000
_cell.angle_alpha   90.00
_cell.angle_beta   90.00
_cell.angle_gamma   90.00
#
_symmetry.space_group_name_H-M   'P 1'
#
loop_
_entity.id
_entity.type
_entity.pdbx_description
1 polymer ?
#
loop_
_entity_poly.entity_id
_entity_poly.type
_entity_poly.pdbx_seq_one_letter_code
_entity_poly.pdbx_strand_id
1 'polypeptide(L)'
;MSMPSATGDSPHMRDMRPPVGLHLDKLDPVYSDEDGAKYFQDDGVWIMTSSFTIFTMTSGFGLLESGRVASKDEVNIMIKNVIDMIFGGLSYWCFGFGFTFGDVWPNPIIGVGKFFFNPDERDTNREGWSYASFLFQMSFATTTSTIVSASMAERIRLRPYIVITFLMTIAHSVPAHWVWSKHGLLNRLGVIDAAGCSVVHLVGGVAGLTATIYLRPRAGRFGERGQQQMSNPTNAVLGTFMLWWGWLAFNTGSTYGVTYGRWRHASRSAVGTIMSSVGGGITALFFSIITTKKCQVDYMIDGLLASLVSTTAICLTVTPWQSIVIGAIGSGLALSVYGLLEKLEIDDPVGVVPVHVIGSTWGMLCVGIFAREDPYIDQYKKILNRLPWGLRLSKYEEQLGADLIEHGLAGHNIARYKIEKKLTTKSVRGVVTAIARWKRTVKKSRERNAMMAANGAAAQNGTIPNGEAVGGIGSDKSNISSTTSLPRCNGVSSSASTIELKELGEVPDGMHLSAVVFALLPLLALGLPSLKIGKLQSAAVKGVLMCNNKPAVNVKVKLYDDDRGIDLDDLMDEGLTDNEGRFQLQGHETEITTIDPKLNVYHDCNDEKTPCLKKFSIILPDSYVSLGEKPEKVFDAGTLNLDGRFSGESRDCLN
;
A
#
# COMPACT_ATOMS: atom_id res chain seq x y z
N MET A 1 42.05 -33.12 -40.02
CA MET A 1 42.52 -31.86 -39.38
C MET A 1 41.35 -30.90 -39.38
N SER A 2 40.51 -30.87 -38.34
CA SER A 2 40.72 -30.31 -36.98
C SER A 2 40.37 -28.80 -36.91
N MET A 3 39.12 -28.54 -36.49
CA MET A 3 38.56 -27.53 -35.54
C MET A 3 39.40 -26.30 -35.12
N PRO A 4 38.80 -25.17 -34.63
CA PRO A 4 37.61 -25.13 -33.74
C PRO A 4 36.55 -24.04 -34.04
N SER A 5 35.25 -24.32 -33.83
CA SER A 5 34.45 -24.06 -32.62
C SER A 5 34.70 -22.72 -31.92
N ALA A 6 33.79 -21.76 -32.12
CA ALA A 6 33.64 -20.58 -31.28
C ALA A 6 32.24 -20.61 -30.66
N THR A 7 32.16 -21.33 -29.54
CA THR A 7 31.19 -21.10 -28.48
C THR A 7 31.34 -19.65 -28.02
N GLY A 8 30.38 -18.81 -28.37
CA GLY A 8 30.27 -17.44 -27.90
C GLY A 8 28.91 -17.26 -27.24
N ASP A 9 28.77 -17.77 -26.02
CA ASP A 9 27.67 -17.40 -25.12
C ASP A 9 27.67 -15.87 -24.96
N SER A 10 26.73 -15.21 -25.63
CA SER A 10 26.49 -13.77 -25.43
C SER A 10 25.54 -13.58 -24.23
N PRO A 11 25.84 -12.67 -23.29
CA PRO A 11 25.10 -12.56 -22.03
C PRO A 11 23.78 -11.74 -22.14
N HIS A 12 23.10 -11.72 -23.29
CA HIS A 12 21.96 -10.83 -23.57
C HIS A 12 20.59 -11.51 -23.61
N MET A 13 20.41 -12.65 -22.94
CA MET A 13 19.19 -13.47 -22.99
C MET A 13 18.22 -13.35 -21.79
N ARG A 14 18.32 -12.35 -20.89
CA ARG A 14 17.71 -12.47 -19.53
C ARG A 14 16.86 -11.32 -18.96
N ASP A 15 16.49 -10.28 -19.72
CA ASP A 15 16.05 -9.01 -19.11
C ASP A 15 14.58 -8.59 -19.27
N MET A 16 13.64 -9.52 -19.51
CA MET A 16 12.21 -9.31 -19.19
C MET A 16 11.60 -10.56 -18.54
N ARG A 17 12.18 -10.91 -17.38
CA ARG A 17 11.64 -11.96 -16.48
C ARG A 17 10.47 -11.40 -15.65
N PRO A 18 9.57 -12.27 -15.15
CA PRO A 18 8.41 -11.89 -14.34
C PRO A 18 8.69 -10.76 -13.32
N PRO A 19 7.72 -9.88 -13.03
CA PRO A 19 7.76 -8.92 -11.93
C PRO A 19 7.79 -9.60 -10.56
N VAL A 20 7.67 -10.92 -10.51
CA VAL A 20 8.00 -11.73 -9.36
C VAL A 20 9.41 -12.28 -9.60
N GLY A 21 10.35 -11.99 -8.71
CA GLY A 21 11.71 -12.54 -8.65
C GLY A 21 11.81 -14.08 -8.51
N LEU A 22 10.87 -14.83 -9.10
CA LEU A 22 10.99 -16.19 -9.60
C LEU A 22 12.23 -16.29 -10.51
N HIS A 23 13.42 -16.33 -9.91
CA HIS A 23 14.54 -16.97 -10.58
C HIS A 23 14.16 -18.46 -10.69
N LEU A 24 14.11 -18.94 -11.93
CA LEU A 24 13.93 -20.35 -12.25
C LEU A 24 15.22 -20.81 -12.93
N ASP A 25 16.37 -20.46 -12.37
CA ASP A 25 17.68 -20.76 -12.96
C ASP A 25 18.00 -22.28 -12.96
N LYS A 26 17.02 -23.14 -12.63
CA LYS A 26 17.15 -24.60 -12.52
C LYS A 26 16.17 -25.41 -13.36
N LEU A 27 15.38 -24.77 -14.22
CA LEU A 27 14.51 -25.45 -15.18
C LEU A 27 14.87 -25.04 -16.60
N ASP A 28 16.15 -25.14 -16.94
CA ASP A 28 16.62 -25.15 -18.33
C ASP A 28 16.80 -26.61 -18.77
N PRO A 29 15.74 -27.33 -19.16
CA PRO A 29 15.92 -28.46 -20.06
C PRO A 29 16.34 -27.90 -21.42
N VAL A 30 17.45 -28.43 -21.93
CA VAL A 30 17.91 -28.22 -23.30
C VAL A 30 16.80 -28.71 -24.24
N TYR A 31 16.01 -27.80 -24.80
CA TYR A 31 15.00 -28.11 -25.80
C TYR A 31 15.28 -27.38 -27.10
N SER A 32 14.89 -28.02 -28.19
CA SER A 32 14.96 -27.56 -29.58
C SER A 32 14.34 -26.17 -29.76
N ASP A 33 14.88 -25.39 -30.70
CA ASP A 33 14.41 -24.02 -31.01
C ASP A 33 12.89 -23.94 -31.27
N GLU A 34 12.27 -25.00 -31.79
CA GLU A 34 10.80 -25.08 -32.01
C GLU A 34 9.98 -25.15 -30.71
N ASP A 35 10.42 -25.91 -29.70
CA ASP A 35 9.74 -26.00 -28.40
C ASP A 35 9.85 -24.67 -27.64
N GLY A 36 11.01 -24.00 -27.75
CA GLY A 36 11.23 -22.68 -27.18
C GLY A 36 10.28 -21.63 -27.75
N ALA A 37 10.12 -21.60 -29.08
CA ALA A 37 9.19 -20.68 -29.74
C ALA A 37 7.73 -20.89 -29.30
N LYS A 38 7.30 -22.16 -29.21
CA LYS A 38 5.96 -22.50 -28.72
C LYS A 38 5.71 -22.01 -27.29
N TYR A 39 6.71 -22.13 -26.40
CA TYR A 39 6.56 -21.65 -25.03
C TYR A 39 6.37 -20.13 -24.92
N PHE A 40 7.10 -19.34 -25.71
CA PHE A 40 6.89 -17.89 -25.77
C PHE A 40 5.46 -17.53 -26.22
N GLN A 41 4.92 -18.28 -27.19
CA GLN A 41 3.57 -18.07 -27.69
C GLN A 41 2.51 -18.45 -26.65
N ASP A 42 2.64 -19.61 -25.99
CA ASP A 42 1.72 -20.06 -24.94
C ASP A 42 1.66 -19.07 -23.77
N ASP A 43 2.82 -18.57 -23.33
CA ASP A 43 2.89 -17.54 -22.29
C ASP A 43 2.37 -16.18 -22.77
N GLY A 44 2.65 -15.81 -24.02
CA GLY A 44 2.13 -14.60 -24.64
C GLY A 44 0.61 -14.61 -24.71
N VAL A 45 0.00 -15.72 -25.14
CA VAL A 45 -1.46 -15.90 -25.15
C VAL A 45 -2.04 -15.76 -23.75
N TRP A 46 -1.44 -16.43 -22.76
CA TRP A 46 -1.88 -16.32 -21.36
C TRP A 46 -1.89 -14.87 -20.86
N ILE A 47 -0.81 -14.13 -21.13
CA ILE A 47 -0.65 -12.74 -20.69
C ILE A 47 -1.57 -11.78 -21.44
N MET A 48 -1.75 -11.96 -22.74
CA MET A 48 -2.70 -11.16 -23.52
C MET A 48 -4.15 -11.40 -23.06
N THR A 49 -4.57 -12.65 -22.91
CA THR A 49 -5.92 -12.98 -22.40
C THR A 49 -6.13 -12.42 -21.00
N SER A 50 -5.11 -12.52 -20.14
CA SER A 50 -5.18 -11.93 -18.80
C SER A 50 -5.33 -10.40 -18.88
N SER A 51 -4.54 -9.75 -19.74
CA SER A 51 -4.59 -8.30 -19.96
C SER A 51 -5.98 -7.85 -20.43
N PHE A 52 -6.56 -8.50 -21.45
CA PHE A 52 -7.89 -8.17 -21.94
C PHE A 52 -8.94 -8.28 -20.84
N THR A 53 -8.84 -9.32 -20.01
CA THR A 53 -9.76 -9.52 -18.89
C THR A 53 -9.59 -8.42 -17.83
N ILE A 54 -8.35 -8.03 -17.50
CA ILE A 54 -8.07 -6.93 -16.57
C ILE A 54 -8.58 -5.60 -17.13
N PHE A 55 -8.47 -5.34 -18.43
CA PHE A 55 -9.04 -4.14 -19.03
C PHE A 55 -10.56 -4.04 -18.85
N THR A 56 -11.28 -5.17 -18.78
CA THR A 56 -12.72 -5.15 -18.44
C THR A 56 -12.99 -4.73 -16.99
N MET A 57 -12.00 -4.81 -16.09
CA MET A 57 -12.12 -4.23 -14.74
C MET A 57 -12.31 -2.72 -14.78
N THR A 58 -11.81 -2.01 -15.80
CA THR A 58 -12.08 -0.57 -15.98
C THR A 58 -13.58 -0.29 -16.09
N SER A 59 -14.32 -1.15 -16.81
CA SER A 59 -15.78 -1.07 -16.85
C SER A 59 -16.41 -1.44 -15.51
N GLY A 60 -15.81 -2.42 -14.80
CA GLY A 60 -16.20 -2.78 -13.45
C GLY A 60 -16.07 -1.62 -12.45
N PHE A 61 -14.96 -0.89 -12.45
CA PHE A 61 -14.75 0.32 -11.67
C PHE A 61 -15.78 1.39 -12.04
N GLY A 62 -15.96 1.68 -13.33
CA GLY A 62 -16.98 2.65 -13.76
C GLY A 62 -18.38 2.31 -13.24
N LEU A 63 -18.83 1.07 -13.36
CA LEU A 63 -20.13 0.62 -12.86
C LEU A 63 -20.20 0.67 -11.33
N LEU A 64 -19.13 0.23 -10.65
CA LEU A 64 -19.05 0.27 -9.18
C LEU A 64 -19.18 1.71 -8.68
N GLU A 65 -18.33 2.59 -9.19
CA GLU A 65 -18.25 3.99 -8.78
C GLU A 65 -19.53 4.74 -9.12
N SER A 66 -20.06 4.58 -10.35
CA SER A 66 -21.33 5.21 -10.74
C SER A 66 -22.51 4.76 -9.89
N GLY A 67 -22.53 3.51 -9.42
CA GLY A 67 -23.58 3.05 -8.50
C GLY A 67 -23.47 3.60 -7.08
N ARG A 68 -22.28 4.05 -6.65
CA ARG A 68 -21.99 4.52 -5.29
C ARG A 68 -22.10 6.04 -5.13
N VAL A 69 -21.81 6.79 -6.18
CA VAL A 69 -21.90 8.27 -6.19
C VAL A 69 -23.35 8.74 -6.30
N ALA A 70 -23.59 10.03 -6.09
CA ALA A 70 -24.89 10.65 -6.34
C ALA A 70 -25.29 10.59 -7.83
N SER A 71 -26.59 10.42 -8.12
CA SER A 71 -27.11 10.27 -9.50
C SER A 71 -26.71 11.41 -10.45
N LYS A 72 -26.52 12.62 -9.91
CA LYS A 72 -26.09 13.80 -10.69
C LYS A 72 -24.65 13.70 -11.22
N ASP A 73 -23.82 12.84 -10.62
CA ASP A 73 -22.39 12.71 -10.90
C ASP A 73 -22.02 11.37 -11.61
N GLU A 74 -23.00 10.51 -11.89
CA GLU A 74 -22.80 9.20 -12.55
C GLU A 74 -22.05 9.29 -13.88
N VAL A 75 -22.45 10.22 -14.76
CA VAL A 75 -21.80 10.41 -16.06
C VAL A 75 -20.37 10.92 -15.89
N ASN A 76 -20.14 11.79 -14.90
CA ASN A 76 -18.83 12.37 -14.66
C ASN A 76 -17.82 11.30 -14.27
N ILE A 77 -18.21 10.39 -13.37
CA ILE A 77 -17.33 9.32 -12.90
C ILE A 77 -17.07 8.26 -13.98
N MET A 78 -18.07 7.93 -14.80
CA MET A 78 -17.88 7.06 -15.96
C MET A 78 -16.87 7.63 -16.98
N ILE A 79 -16.96 8.93 -17.26
CA ILE A 79 -15.99 9.59 -18.17
C ILE A 79 -14.59 9.65 -17.57
N LYS A 80 -14.44 9.80 -16.25
CA LYS A 80 -13.12 9.73 -15.60
C LYS A 80 -12.45 8.38 -15.78
N ASN A 81 -13.19 7.28 -15.65
CA ASN A 81 -12.68 5.93 -15.93
C ASN A 81 -12.19 5.79 -17.39
N VAL A 82 -12.90 6.40 -18.35
CA VAL A 82 -12.44 6.44 -19.76
C VAL A 82 -11.16 7.29 -19.91
N ILE A 83 -11.07 8.42 -19.22
CA ILE A 83 -9.89 9.29 -19.20
C ILE A 83 -8.68 8.58 -18.61
N ASP A 84 -8.85 7.77 -17.56
CA ASP A 84 -7.77 6.97 -16.99
C ASP A 84 -7.20 5.98 -17.99
N MET A 85 -8.05 5.38 -18.83
CA MET A 85 -7.59 4.51 -19.91
C MET A 85 -6.80 5.28 -20.97
N ILE A 86 -7.33 6.42 -21.43
CA ILE A 86 -6.74 7.20 -22.51
C ILE A 86 -5.41 7.84 -22.06
N PHE A 87 -5.46 8.64 -20.99
CA PHE A 87 -4.30 9.42 -20.54
C PHE A 87 -3.38 8.63 -19.62
N GLY A 88 -3.89 7.67 -18.84
CA GLY A 88 -3.07 6.71 -18.11
C GLY A 88 -2.33 5.78 -19.08
N GLY A 89 -3.00 5.24 -20.09
CA GLY A 89 -2.37 4.45 -21.14
C GLY A 89 -1.32 5.25 -21.94
N LEU A 90 -1.68 6.47 -22.38
CA LEU A 90 -0.75 7.36 -23.09
C LEU A 90 0.49 7.70 -22.26
N SER A 91 0.31 8.08 -20.99
CA SER A 91 1.43 8.40 -20.10
C SER A 91 2.29 7.18 -19.78
N TYR A 92 1.68 5.99 -19.62
CA TYR A 92 2.41 4.76 -19.41
C TYR A 92 3.26 4.37 -20.62
N TRP A 93 2.72 4.56 -21.84
CA TRP A 93 3.47 4.40 -23.09
C TRP A 93 4.64 5.41 -23.21
N CYS A 94 4.37 6.69 -22.94
CA CYS A 94 5.37 7.76 -23.04
C CYS A 94 6.54 7.54 -22.06
N PHE A 95 6.26 7.29 -20.78
CA PHE A 95 7.30 7.21 -19.77
C PHE A 95 7.08 6.18 -18.65
N GLY A 96 5.85 5.76 -18.39
CA GLY A 96 5.56 4.86 -17.26
C GLY A 96 6.26 3.50 -17.36
N PHE A 97 6.25 2.87 -18.54
CA PHE A 97 6.98 1.61 -18.75
C PHE A 97 8.49 1.79 -18.55
N GLY A 98 9.04 2.90 -19.05
CA GLY A 98 10.46 3.24 -18.88
C GLY A 98 10.85 3.46 -17.42
N PHE A 99 10.02 4.16 -16.64
CA PHE A 99 10.25 4.32 -15.20
C PHE A 99 10.12 3.02 -14.41
N THR A 100 9.33 2.05 -14.88
CA THR A 100 9.24 0.74 -14.23
C THR A 100 10.39 -0.21 -14.63
N PHE A 101 10.68 -0.36 -15.93
CA PHE A 101 11.54 -1.43 -16.47
C PHE A 101 12.69 -0.94 -17.37
N GLY A 102 12.97 0.36 -17.39
CA GLY A 102 14.12 0.92 -18.08
C GLY A 102 15.44 0.41 -17.51
N ASP A 103 16.38 0.08 -18.39
CA ASP A 103 17.62 -0.65 -18.09
C ASP A 103 18.88 0.04 -18.63
N VAL A 104 18.76 1.24 -19.21
CA VAL A 104 19.92 2.02 -19.72
C VAL A 104 20.88 2.35 -18.57
N TRP A 105 20.34 2.66 -17.39
CA TRP A 105 21.11 2.90 -16.18
C TRP A 105 20.55 2.10 -15.00
N PRO A 106 21.09 0.90 -14.72
CA PRO A 106 20.61 0.04 -13.64
C PRO A 106 20.82 0.69 -12.27
N ASN A 107 19.73 1.04 -11.59
CA ASN A 107 19.74 1.61 -10.25
C ASN A 107 18.56 1.07 -9.42
N PRO A 108 18.53 1.26 -8.09
CA PRO A 108 17.46 0.71 -7.25
C PRO A 108 16.20 1.56 -7.12
N ILE A 109 16.20 2.78 -7.64
CA ILE A 109 15.15 3.78 -7.33
C ILE A 109 14.18 3.98 -8.50
N ILE A 110 14.65 4.02 -9.74
CA ILE A 110 13.80 4.30 -10.90
C ILE A 110 14.38 3.71 -12.18
N GLY A 111 13.54 3.23 -13.09
CA GLY A 111 13.95 2.81 -14.43
C GLY A 111 14.33 4.00 -15.31
N VAL A 112 15.34 3.82 -16.16
CA VAL A 112 15.74 4.85 -17.14
C VAL A 112 15.92 4.18 -18.50
N GLY A 113 15.30 4.76 -19.53
CA GLY A 113 15.25 4.20 -20.88
C GLY A 113 13.91 3.53 -21.18
N LYS A 114 13.73 3.03 -22.41
CA LYS A 114 12.45 2.47 -22.91
C LYS A 114 11.26 3.44 -22.79
N PHE A 115 11.55 4.75 -22.85
CA PHE A 115 10.54 5.79 -23.04
C PHE A 115 9.97 5.71 -24.46
N PHE A 116 8.72 6.11 -24.63
CA PHE A 116 7.96 5.93 -25.87
C PHE A 116 8.06 4.48 -26.33
N PHE A 117 7.51 3.57 -25.51
CA PHE A 117 7.74 2.14 -25.61
C PHE A 117 7.62 1.65 -27.05
N ASN A 118 8.73 1.13 -27.56
CA ASN A 118 8.86 0.53 -28.88
C ASN A 118 9.81 -0.68 -28.75
N PRO A 119 9.32 -1.92 -28.86
CA PRO A 119 10.14 -3.11 -28.71
C PRO A 119 11.07 -3.30 -29.92
N ASP A 120 12.08 -4.16 -29.73
CA ASP A 120 13.02 -4.53 -30.79
C ASP A 120 12.40 -5.59 -31.72
N GLU A 121 12.39 -5.31 -33.03
CA GLU A 121 11.76 -6.14 -34.07
C GLU A 121 12.68 -7.27 -34.59
N ARG A 122 13.92 -7.36 -34.10
CA ARG A 122 14.90 -8.34 -34.61
C ARG A 122 14.55 -9.81 -34.30
N ASP A 123 13.71 -10.05 -33.31
CA ASP A 123 13.27 -11.38 -32.88
C ASP A 123 11.76 -11.35 -32.61
N THR A 124 11.00 -12.03 -33.46
CA THR A 124 9.52 -12.04 -33.40
C THR A 124 8.97 -12.56 -32.07
N ASN A 125 9.62 -13.54 -31.44
CA ASN A 125 9.15 -14.07 -30.16
C ASN A 125 9.36 -13.05 -29.04
N ARG A 126 10.51 -12.37 -29.04
CA ARG A 126 10.81 -11.30 -28.07
C ARG A 126 9.94 -10.08 -28.28
N GLU A 127 9.69 -9.72 -29.53
CA GLU A 127 8.80 -8.63 -29.89
C GLU A 127 7.38 -8.91 -29.35
N GLY A 128 6.81 -10.07 -29.67
CA GLY A 128 5.48 -10.48 -29.20
C GLY A 128 5.38 -10.52 -27.68
N TRP A 129 6.38 -11.07 -26.99
CA TRP A 129 6.45 -11.08 -25.53
C TRP A 129 6.50 -9.66 -24.93
N SER A 130 7.24 -8.75 -25.57
CA SER A 130 7.39 -7.37 -25.13
C SER A 130 6.06 -6.62 -25.21
N TYR A 131 5.32 -6.78 -26.32
CA TYR A 131 3.97 -6.21 -26.45
C TYR A 131 2.98 -6.78 -25.43
N ALA A 132 2.98 -8.09 -25.23
CA ALA A 132 2.11 -8.73 -24.24
C ALA A 132 2.41 -8.24 -22.81
N SER A 133 3.69 -8.16 -22.45
CA SER A 133 4.13 -7.69 -21.13
C SER A 133 3.81 -6.21 -20.90
N PHE A 134 4.01 -5.38 -21.93
CA PHE A 134 3.67 -3.95 -21.89
C PHE A 134 2.17 -3.75 -21.67
N LEU A 135 1.33 -4.45 -22.43
CA LEU A 135 -0.12 -4.37 -22.31
C LEU A 135 -0.59 -4.82 -20.91
N PHE A 136 -0.01 -5.90 -20.38
CA PHE A 136 -0.30 -6.38 -19.04
C PHE A 136 0.06 -5.34 -17.98
N GLN A 137 1.27 -4.79 -18.02
CA GLN A 137 1.73 -3.81 -17.04
C GLN A 137 1.00 -2.46 -17.14
N MET A 138 0.64 -2.03 -18.35
CA MET A 138 -0.22 -0.86 -18.56
C MET A 138 -1.55 -1.02 -17.81
N SER A 139 -2.15 -2.21 -17.83
CA SER A 139 -3.43 -2.45 -17.16
C SER A 139 -3.35 -2.24 -15.64
N PHE A 140 -2.20 -2.52 -15.00
CA PHE A 140 -1.98 -2.32 -13.56
C PHE A 140 -1.78 -0.83 -13.25
N ALA A 141 -1.05 -0.12 -14.11
CA ALA A 141 -0.86 1.32 -13.98
C ALA A 141 -2.19 2.08 -14.12
N THR A 142 -3.02 1.75 -15.13
CA THR A 142 -4.34 2.36 -15.30
C THR A 142 -5.28 2.02 -14.15
N THR A 143 -5.24 0.78 -13.63
CA THR A 143 -6.00 0.38 -12.45
C THR A 143 -5.66 1.24 -11.23
N THR A 144 -4.37 1.56 -11.03
CA THR A 144 -3.93 2.43 -9.93
C THR A 144 -4.52 3.83 -10.04
N SER A 145 -4.54 4.42 -11.23
CA SER A 145 -5.16 5.73 -11.48
C SER A 145 -6.66 5.73 -11.18
N THR A 146 -7.36 4.68 -11.60
CA THR A 146 -8.81 4.53 -11.37
C THR A 146 -9.18 4.42 -9.89
N ILE A 147 -8.37 3.73 -9.08
CA ILE A 147 -8.56 3.71 -7.61
C ILE A 147 -8.56 5.13 -7.03
N VAL A 148 -7.67 6.00 -7.52
CA VAL A 148 -7.63 7.39 -7.05
C VAL A 148 -8.83 8.18 -7.58
N SER A 149 -9.29 7.93 -8.81
CA SER A 149 -10.53 8.51 -9.36
C SER A 149 -11.71 8.39 -8.40
N ALA A 150 -11.93 7.17 -7.90
CA ALA A 150 -13.04 6.83 -7.03
C ALA A 150 -13.04 7.65 -5.73
N SER A 151 -11.85 7.85 -5.14
CA SER A 151 -11.70 8.64 -3.91
C SER A 151 -12.01 10.13 -4.10
N MET A 152 -11.85 10.64 -5.33
CA MET A 152 -12.03 12.06 -5.66
C MET A 152 -13.42 12.37 -6.25
N ALA A 153 -14.32 11.37 -6.29
CA ALA A 153 -15.62 11.50 -6.93
C ALA A 153 -16.46 12.66 -6.38
N GLU A 154 -17.35 13.20 -7.22
CA GLU A 154 -18.29 14.33 -6.97
C GLU A 154 -17.68 15.72 -6.70
N ARG A 155 -16.39 15.82 -6.33
CA ARG A 155 -15.76 17.10 -5.94
C ARG A 155 -14.57 17.56 -6.80
N ILE A 156 -13.95 16.67 -7.58
CA ILE A 156 -12.86 17.04 -8.50
C ILE A 156 -13.38 17.47 -9.88
N ARG A 157 -12.82 18.57 -10.41
CA ARG A 157 -13.06 19.02 -11.80
C ARG A 157 -12.30 18.13 -12.79
N LEU A 158 -12.92 17.87 -13.95
CA LEU A 158 -12.36 16.99 -14.99
C LEU A 158 -11.02 17.48 -15.58
N ARG A 159 -10.86 18.80 -15.78
CA ARG A 159 -9.64 19.35 -16.40
C ARG A 159 -8.38 19.11 -15.53
N PRO A 160 -8.36 19.47 -14.22
CA PRO A 160 -7.27 19.08 -13.32
C PRO A 160 -7.09 17.56 -13.21
N TYR A 161 -8.18 16.80 -13.26
CA TYR A 161 -8.14 15.34 -13.15
C TYR A 161 -7.27 14.70 -14.24
N ILE A 162 -7.36 15.16 -15.49
CA ILE A 162 -6.50 14.68 -16.59
C ILE A 162 -5.02 14.81 -16.24
N VAL A 163 -4.60 15.94 -15.64
CA VAL A 163 -3.21 16.16 -15.21
C VAL A 163 -2.82 15.21 -14.07
N ILE A 164 -3.75 14.98 -13.12
CA ILE A 164 -3.55 14.04 -12.02
C ILE A 164 -3.30 12.62 -12.57
N THR A 165 -4.03 12.18 -13.61
CA THR A 165 -3.80 10.86 -14.24
C THR A 165 -2.35 10.69 -14.72
N PHE A 166 -1.72 11.73 -15.29
CA PHE A 166 -0.30 11.68 -15.67
C PHE A 166 0.64 11.53 -14.46
N LEU A 167 0.35 12.26 -13.38
CA LEU A 167 1.13 12.18 -12.13
C LEU A 167 0.97 10.81 -11.46
N MET A 168 -0.23 10.23 -11.54
CA MET A 168 -0.51 8.90 -11.00
C MET A 168 0.30 7.81 -11.69
N THR A 169 0.54 7.92 -12.99
CA THR A 169 1.45 7.01 -13.71
C THR A 169 2.86 7.05 -13.11
N ILE A 170 3.38 8.22 -12.74
CA ILE A 170 4.69 8.32 -12.08
C ILE A 170 4.63 7.71 -10.68
N ALA A 171 3.59 8.06 -9.91
CA ALA A 171 3.38 7.56 -8.55
C ALA A 171 3.21 6.03 -8.50
N HIS A 172 2.72 5.41 -9.57
CA HIS A 172 2.68 3.96 -9.75
C HIS A 172 4.03 3.39 -10.22
N SER A 173 4.61 3.93 -11.30
CA SER A 173 5.79 3.34 -11.96
C SER A 173 7.04 3.32 -11.09
N VAL A 174 7.23 4.31 -10.21
CA VAL A 174 8.42 4.37 -9.34
C VAL A 174 8.37 3.27 -8.26
N PRO A 175 7.29 3.11 -7.46
CA PRO A 175 7.13 1.95 -6.58
C PRO A 175 7.13 0.61 -7.34
N ALA A 176 6.54 0.56 -8.54
CA ALA A 176 6.59 -0.63 -9.39
C ALA A 176 8.05 -1.01 -9.70
N HIS A 177 8.92 -0.05 -9.99
CA HIS A 177 10.34 -0.30 -10.15
C HIS A 177 10.96 -0.89 -8.88
N TRP A 178 10.64 -0.35 -7.71
CA TRP A 178 11.21 -0.83 -6.44
C TRP A 178 10.93 -2.32 -6.20
N VAL A 179 9.71 -2.75 -6.52
CA VAL A 179 9.21 -4.10 -6.18
C VAL A 179 9.44 -5.10 -7.32
N TRP A 180 9.19 -4.70 -8.56
CA TRP A 180 9.13 -5.61 -9.71
C TRP A 180 10.33 -5.56 -10.63
N SER A 181 11.10 -4.46 -10.63
CA SER A 181 12.35 -4.44 -11.37
C SER A 181 13.36 -5.36 -10.71
N LYS A 182 14.09 -6.13 -11.51
CA LYS A 182 15.29 -6.88 -11.09
C LYS A 182 16.29 -6.00 -10.33
N HIS A 183 16.34 -4.71 -10.66
CA HIS A 183 17.24 -3.77 -10.03
C HIS A 183 16.62 -3.01 -8.86
N GLY A 184 15.32 -3.13 -8.63
CA GLY A 184 14.57 -2.37 -7.63
C GLY A 184 15.04 -2.59 -6.19
N LEU A 185 14.92 -1.55 -5.37
CA LEU A 185 15.31 -1.55 -3.96
C LEU A 185 14.63 -2.68 -3.17
N LEU A 186 13.30 -2.75 -3.20
CA LEU A 186 12.51 -3.70 -2.43
C LEU A 186 12.66 -5.13 -2.97
N ASN A 187 12.80 -5.28 -4.29
CA ASN A 187 13.10 -6.56 -4.93
C ASN A 187 14.42 -7.16 -4.41
N ARG A 188 15.48 -6.33 -4.32
CA ARG A 188 16.79 -6.76 -3.79
C ARG A 188 16.76 -7.10 -2.30
N LEU A 189 15.89 -6.44 -1.53
CA LEU A 189 15.62 -6.76 -0.13
C LEU A 189 14.80 -8.05 0.03
N GLY A 190 14.22 -8.56 -1.06
CA GLY A 190 13.46 -9.79 -1.08
C GLY A 190 11.96 -9.60 -0.81
N VAL A 191 11.43 -8.38 -0.93
CA VAL A 191 9.98 -8.17 -0.83
C VAL A 191 9.27 -8.98 -1.92
N ILE A 192 8.18 -9.64 -1.54
CA ILE A 192 7.29 -10.34 -2.46
C ILE A 192 5.97 -9.59 -2.51
N ASP A 193 5.60 -9.24 -3.72
CA ASP A 193 4.27 -8.76 -4.06
C ASP A 193 3.95 -9.32 -5.44
N ALA A 194 3.19 -10.41 -5.46
CA ALA A 194 2.99 -11.19 -6.67
C ALA A 194 2.23 -10.42 -7.76
N ALA A 195 1.13 -9.78 -7.36
CA ALA A 195 0.19 -9.14 -8.27
C ALA A 195 -0.08 -7.66 -7.95
N GLY A 196 0.72 -7.00 -7.12
CA GLY A 196 0.59 -5.54 -6.93
C GLY A 196 -0.34 -5.13 -5.81
N CYS A 197 -0.37 -5.92 -4.74
CA CYS A 197 -1.02 -5.55 -3.48
C CYS A 197 -0.46 -4.22 -2.95
N SER A 198 0.85 -4.03 -3.00
CA SER A 198 1.49 -2.76 -2.66
C SER A 198 1.47 -1.78 -3.83
N VAL A 199 1.98 -2.19 -5.00
CA VAL A 199 2.25 -1.30 -6.13
C VAL A 199 0.99 -0.70 -6.76
N VAL A 200 -0.11 -1.47 -6.80
CA VAL A 200 -1.39 -1.00 -7.35
C VAL A 200 -2.29 -0.51 -6.24
N HIS A 201 -2.65 -1.40 -5.33
CA HIS A 201 -3.70 -1.12 -4.37
C HIS A 201 -3.23 -0.20 -3.24
N LEU A 202 -2.08 -0.46 -2.60
CA LEU A 202 -1.62 0.42 -1.52
C LEU A 202 -1.24 1.81 -2.03
N VAL A 203 -0.51 1.89 -3.15
CA VAL A 203 -0.16 3.18 -3.79
C VAL A 203 -1.42 3.95 -4.19
N GLY A 204 -2.36 3.31 -4.89
CA GLY A 204 -3.63 3.93 -5.28
C GLY A 204 -4.47 4.34 -4.07
N GLY A 205 -4.54 3.49 -3.05
CA GLY A 205 -5.29 3.75 -1.82
C GLY A 205 -4.71 4.91 -1.01
N VAL A 206 -3.39 4.99 -0.84
CA VAL A 206 -2.73 6.08 -0.11
C VAL A 206 -2.79 7.39 -0.89
N ALA A 207 -2.62 7.34 -2.21
CA ALA A 207 -2.80 8.51 -3.06
C ALA A 207 -4.26 9.01 -3.00
N GLY A 208 -5.23 8.10 -3.02
CA GLY A 208 -6.65 8.41 -2.87
C GLY A 208 -6.99 8.98 -1.50
N LEU A 209 -6.48 8.40 -0.41
CA LEU A 209 -6.62 8.95 0.95
C LEU A 209 -6.07 10.38 1.03
N THR A 210 -4.87 10.60 0.48
CA THR A 210 -4.24 11.93 0.45
C THR A 210 -5.08 12.92 -0.34
N ALA A 211 -5.63 12.50 -1.48
CA ALA A 211 -6.50 13.32 -2.30
C ALA A 211 -7.82 13.65 -1.59
N THR A 212 -8.44 12.70 -0.91
CA THR A 212 -9.65 12.90 -0.10
C THR A 212 -9.43 13.91 1.02
N ILE A 213 -8.32 13.79 1.77
CA ILE A 213 -7.98 14.73 2.84
C ILE A 213 -7.77 16.14 2.26
N TYR A 214 -7.07 16.26 1.13
CA TYR A 214 -6.81 17.55 0.50
C TYR A 214 -8.09 18.21 -0.06
N LEU A 215 -8.94 17.43 -0.74
CA LEU A 215 -10.19 17.92 -1.34
C LEU A 215 -11.26 18.24 -0.30
N ARG A 216 -11.11 17.73 0.93
CA ARG A 216 -12.07 17.83 2.03
C ARG A 216 -13.38 17.09 1.72
N PRO A 217 -14.27 16.95 2.73
CA PRO A 217 -15.54 16.27 2.55
C PRO A 217 -16.46 16.88 1.49
N ARG A 218 -17.28 16.04 0.85
CA ARG A 218 -18.38 16.50 0.00
C ARG A 218 -19.35 17.35 0.83
N ALA A 219 -19.89 18.38 0.20
CA ALA A 219 -20.80 19.32 0.86
C ALA A 219 -22.02 18.59 1.44
N GLY A 220 -22.27 18.77 2.74
CA GLY A 220 -23.40 18.13 3.44
C GLY A 220 -23.24 16.64 3.70
N ARG A 221 -22.04 16.06 3.53
CA ARG A 221 -21.76 14.65 3.87
C ARG A 221 -21.84 14.38 5.37
N PHE A 222 -21.30 15.30 6.17
CA PHE A 222 -21.29 15.23 7.62
C PHE A 222 -22.25 16.31 8.18
N GLY A 223 -23.10 15.94 9.14
CA GLY A 223 -24.13 16.80 9.74
C GLY A 223 -25.52 16.12 9.85
N GLU A 224 -26.49 16.78 10.50
CA GLU A 224 -27.81 16.24 10.88
C GLU A 224 -28.65 15.62 9.73
N ARG A 225 -28.37 15.99 8.47
CA ARG A 225 -29.07 15.49 7.27
C ARG A 225 -28.17 14.68 6.34
N GLY A 226 -26.98 14.29 6.78
CA GLY A 226 -26.04 13.52 5.99
C GLY A 226 -26.62 12.14 5.65
N GLN A 227 -27.24 12.00 4.49
CA GLN A 227 -27.62 10.69 3.95
C GLN A 227 -26.64 10.26 2.87
N GLN A 228 -25.98 9.13 3.09
CA GLN A 228 -25.41 8.33 2.01
C GLN A 228 -26.42 7.26 1.61
N GLN A 229 -27.12 7.50 0.49
CA GLN A 229 -27.68 6.39 -0.28
C GLN A 229 -26.96 6.29 -1.61
N MET A 230 -26.60 5.05 -1.95
CA MET A 230 -26.15 4.70 -3.29
C MET A 230 -27.20 5.11 -4.31
N SER A 231 -26.78 5.73 -5.41
CA SER A 231 -27.71 6.07 -6.49
C SER A 231 -28.32 4.81 -7.12
N ASN A 232 -27.47 3.81 -7.38
CA ASN A 232 -27.86 2.60 -8.09
C ASN A 232 -27.08 1.38 -7.56
N PRO A 233 -27.62 0.69 -6.54
CA PRO A 233 -27.02 -0.53 -5.99
C PRO A 233 -26.81 -1.63 -7.03
N THR A 234 -27.64 -1.71 -8.08
CA THR A 234 -27.49 -2.71 -9.15
C THR A 234 -26.21 -2.48 -9.94
N ASN A 235 -25.91 -1.23 -10.30
CA ASN A 235 -24.64 -0.89 -10.96
C ASN A 235 -23.45 -1.19 -10.05
N ALA A 236 -23.56 -0.86 -8.76
CA ALA A 236 -22.51 -1.14 -7.79
C ALA A 236 -22.18 -2.64 -7.71
N VAL A 237 -23.20 -3.49 -7.64
CA VAL A 237 -23.06 -4.95 -7.60
C VAL A 237 -22.56 -5.51 -8.94
N LEU A 238 -23.07 -5.03 -10.07
CA LEU A 238 -22.62 -5.47 -11.39
C LEU A 238 -21.14 -5.13 -11.62
N GLY A 239 -20.73 -3.92 -11.23
CA GLY A 239 -19.33 -3.50 -11.24
C GLY A 239 -18.47 -4.41 -10.37
N THR A 240 -18.95 -4.74 -9.17
CA THR A 240 -18.28 -5.69 -8.25
C THR A 240 -18.08 -7.07 -8.89
N PHE A 241 -19.08 -7.62 -9.59
CA PHE A 241 -18.91 -8.89 -10.31
C PHE A 241 -17.84 -8.80 -11.40
N MET A 242 -17.83 -7.73 -12.19
CA MET A 242 -16.81 -7.54 -13.23
C MET A 242 -15.40 -7.43 -12.62
N LEU A 243 -15.24 -6.70 -11.51
CA LEU A 243 -13.99 -6.63 -10.77
C LEU A 243 -13.58 -8.00 -10.21
N TRP A 244 -14.52 -8.76 -9.67
CA TRP A 244 -14.28 -10.07 -9.09
C TRP A 244 -13.75 -11.07 -10.13
N TRP A 245 -14.38 -11.14 -11.30
CA TRP A 245 -13.91 -12.02 -12.39
C TRP A 245 -12.60 -11.52 -13.00
N GLY A 246 -12.45 -10.20 -13.15
CA GLY A 246 -11.20 -9.58 -13.58
C GLY A 246 -10.04 -9.89 -12.64
N TRP A 247 -10.29 -9.96 -11.33
CA TRP A 247 -9.27 -10.27 -10.33
C TRP A 247 -8.66 -11.67 -10.50
N LEU A 248 -9.40 -12.62 -11.08
CA LEU A 248 -8.84 -13.92 -11.44
C LEU A 248 -7.73 -13.76 -12.47
N ALA A 249 -7.95 -12.98 -13.52
CA ALA A 249 -6.90 -12.68 -14.51
C ALA A 249 -5.77 -11.85 -13.92
N PHE A 250 -6.07 -10.90 -13.02
CA PHE A 250 -5.10 -10.08 -12.30
C PHE A 250 -4.10 -10.95 -11.51
N ASN A 251 -4.60 -11.86 -10.67
CA ASN A 251 -3.78 -12.68 -9.79
C ASN A 251 -3.14 -13.87 -10.52
N THR A 252 -3.84 -14.48 -11.48
CA THR A 252 -3.32 -15.66 -12.20
C THR A 252 -2.40 -15.27 -13.35
N GLY A 253 -2.67 -14.17 -14.05
CA GLY A 253 -1.80 -13.58 -15.06
C GLY A 253 -0.44 -13.16 -14.48
N SER A 254 -0.40 -12.83 -13.19
CA SER A 254 0.82 -12.49 -12.46
C SER A 254 1.82 -13.65 -12.28
N THR A 255 1.49 -14.87 -12.74
CA THR A 255 2.50 -15.92 -12.97
C THR A 255 3.41 -15.63 -14.15
N TYR A 256 3.03 -14.70 -15.04
CA TYR A 256 3.76 -14.34 -16.24
C TYR A 256 3.92 -15.48 -17.23
N GLY A 257 2.96 -16.40 -17.25
CA GLY A 257 2.96 -17.54 -18.16
C GLY A 257 2.44 -18.81 -17.51
N VAL A 258 2.37 -19.85 -18.34
CA VAL A 258 1.87 -21.19 -18.00
C VAL A 258 2.91 -22.28 -18.24
N THR A 259 3.96 -21.97 -19.01
CA THR A 259 5.06 -22.88 -19.32
C THR A 259 5.99 -23.09 -18.12
N TYR A 260 6.89 -24.08 -18.21
CA TYR A 260 7.87 -24.40 -17.16
C TYR A 260 7.25 -24.65 -15.77
N GLY A 261 6.04 -25.22 -15.73
CA GLY A 261 5.31 -25.50 -14.49
C GLY A 261 4.56 -24.31 -13.89
N ARG A 262 4.61 -23.12 -14.51
CA ARG A 262 3.91 -21.92 -14.01
C ARG A 262 2.38 -22.05 -14.02
N TRP A 263 1.83 -22.90 -14.88
CA TRP A 263 0.39 -23.20 -14.88
C TRP A 263 -0.12 -23.67 -13.50
N ARG A 264 0.69 -24.43 -12.74
CA ARG A 264 0.33 -24.88 -11.39
C ARG A 264 0.10 -23.70 -10.44
N HIS A 265 0.92 -22.66 -10.55
CA HIS A 265 0.80 -21.44 -9.75
C HIS A 265 -0.40 -20.61 -10.18
N ALA A 266 -0.67 -20.56 -11.49
CA ALA A 266 -1.84 -19.87 -12.02
C ALA A 266 -3.12 -20.55 -11.51
N SER A 267 -3.21 -21.88 -11.61
CA SER A 267 -4.34 -22.64 -11.08
C SER A 267 -4.51 -22.47 -9.57
N ARG A 268 -3.41 -22.50 -8.80
CA ARG A 268 -3.45 -22.24 -7.35
C ARG A 268 -3.95 -20.84 -7.05
N SER A 269 -3.44 -19.84 -7.76
CA SER A 269 -3.83 -18.43 -7.61
C SER A 269 -5.30 -18.21 -7.90
N ALA A 270 -5.86 -18.91 -8.90
CA ALA A 270 -7.28 -18.85 -9.22
C ALA A 270 -8.13 -19.36 -8.04
N VAL A 271 -7.81 -20.54 -7.53
CA VAL A 271 -8.52 -21.14 -6.38
C VAL A 271 -8.34 -20.28 -5.13
N GLY A 272 -7.12 -19.81 -4.85
CA GLY A 272 -6.85 -18.96 -3.70
C GLY A 272 -7.61 -17.63 -3.76
N THR A 273 -7.73 -17.03 -4.94
CA THR A 273 -8.48 -15.78 -5.14
C THR A 273 -9.97 -15.97 -4.83
N ILE A 274 -10.59 -17.03 -5.36
CA ILE A 274 -11.99 -17.36 -5.07
C ILE A 274 -12.18 -17.68 -3.58
N MET A 275 -11.34 -18.53 -3.00
CA MET A 275 -11.49 -18.90 -1.59
C MET A 275 -11.29 -17.70 -0.64
N SER A 276 -10.44 -16.75 -1.00
CA SER A 276 -10.31 -15.47 -0.28
C SER A 276 -11.61 -14.67 -0.33
N SER A 277 -12.20 -14.52 -1.52
CA SER A 277 -13.49 -13.83 -1.67
C SER A 277 -14.64 -14.51 -0.93
N VAL A 278 -14.64 -15.84 -0.82
CA VAL A 278 -15.61 -16.58 0.00
C VAL A 278 -15.44 -16.23 1.49
N GLY A 279 -14.21 -16.26 2.01
CA GLY A 279 -13.94 -15.87 3.41
C GLY A 279 -14.32 -14.41 3.69
N GLY A 280 -13.98 -13.51 2.76
CA GLY A 280 -14.32 -12.10 2.85
C GLY A 280 -15.81 -11.80 2.78
N GLY A 281 -16.53 -12.41 1.84
CA GLY A 281 -17.97 -12.26 1.68
C GLY A 281 -18.77 -12.83 2.84
N ILE A 282 -18.36 -13.98 3.40
CA ILE A 282 -18.97 -14.53 4.63
C ILE A 282 -18.78 -13.55 5.79
N THR A 283 -17.56 -13.03 5.96
CA THR A 283 -17.26 -12.07 7.03
C THR A 283 -18.05 -10.79 6.87
N ALA A 284 -18.15 -10.26 5.65
CA ALA A 284 -18.93 -9.08 5.33
C ALA A 284 -20.42 -9.25 5.65
N LEU A 285 -20.98 -10.41 5.31
CA LEU A 285 -22.37 -10.75 5.59
C LEU A 285 -22.66 -10.75 7.10
N PHE A 286 -21.81 -11.45 7.87
CA PHE A 286 -21.95 -11.49 9.32
C PHE A 286 -21.75 -10.12 9.95
N PHE A 287 -20.71 -9.39 9.54
CA PHE A 287 -20.44 -8.04 10.02
C PHE A 287 -21.65 -7.13 9.80
N SER A 288 -22.20 -7.13 8.57
CA SER A 288 -23.36 -6.31 8.20
C SER A 288 -24.61 -6.65 9.01
N ILE A 289 -24.92 -7.93 9.19
CA ILE A 289 -26.08 -8.37 9.99
C ILE A 289 -25.88 -8.02 11.48
N ILE A 290 -24.67 -8.15 12.02
CA ILE A 290 -24.39 -7.87 13.42
C ILE A 290 -24.55 -6.37 13.71
N THR A 291 -23.95 -5.51 12.88
CA THR A 291 -23.91 -4.06 13.08
C THR A 291 -25.22 -3.37 12.69
N THR A 292 -25.84 -3.77 11.57
CA THR A 292 -27.00 -3.04 11.00
C THR A 292 -28.33 -3.80 11.11
N LYS A 293 -28.30 -5.05 11.59
CA LYS A 293 -29.45 -5.99 11.61
C LYS A 293 -30.02 -6.31 10.22
N LYS A 294 -29.36 -5.88 9.15
CA LYS A 294 -29.73 -6.10 7.75
C LYS A 294 -28.49 -6.46 6.94
N CYS A 295 -28.69 -6.99 5.73
CA CYS A 295 -27.60 -7.17 4.78
C CYS A 295 -27.50 -5.90 3.92
N GLN A 296 -26.56 -5.02 4.27
CA GLN A 296 -26.25 -3.84 3.49
C GLN A 296 -25.28 -4.17 2.35
N VAL A 297 -25.60 -3.65 1.17
CA VAL A 297 -24.92 -3.98 -0.09
C VAL A 297 -23.49 -3.44 -0.12
N ASP A 298 -23.25 -2.27 0.48
CA ASP A 298 -21.93 -1.64 0.56
C ASP A 298 -20.95 -2.45 1.39
N TYR A 299 -21.32 -2.87 2.61
CA TYR A 299 -20.46 -3.75 3.41
C TYR A 299 -20.14 -5.06 2.71
N MET A 300 -21.11 -5.62 1.97
CA MET A 300 -20.88 -6.82 1.16
C MET A 300 -19.86 -6.58 0.05
N ILE A 301 -19.97 -5.46 -0.66
CA ILE A 301 -19.04 -5.08 -1.74
C ILE A 301 -17.65 -4.85 -1.16
N ASP A 302 -17.52 -4.00 -0.15
CA ASP A 302 -16.21 -3.58 0.37
C ASP A 302 -15.48 -4.73 1.05
N GLY A 303 -16.19 -5.55 1.83
CA GLY A 303 -15.59 -6.72 2.46
C GLY A 303 -15.13 -7.78 1.44
N LEU A 304 -15.89 -7.98 0.36
CA LEU A 304 -15.50 -8.87 -0.73
C LEU A 304 -14.27 -8.32 -1.46
N LEU A 305 -14.28 -7.05 -1.88
CA LEU A 305 -13.16 -6.44 -2.59
C LEU A 305 -11.90 -6.37 -1.72
N ALA A 306 -12.02 -6.01 -0.43
CA ALA A 306 -10.91 -5.98 0.51
C ALA A 306 -10.25 -7.36 0.66
N SER A 307 -11.03 -8.44 0.62
CA SER A 307 -10.50 -9.81 0.67
C SER A 307 -9.76 -10.22 -0.59
N LEU A 308 -10.16 -9.72 -1.77
CA LEU A 308 -9.43 -9.92 -3.03
C LEU A 308 -8.09 -9.16 -3.00
N VAL A 309 -8.10 -7.90 -2.53
CA VAL A 309 -6.87 -7.12 -2.32
C VAL A 309 -5.92 -7.83 -1.34
N SER A 310 -6.45 -8.36 -0.24
CA SER A 310 -5.66 -9.00 0.82
C SER A 310 -4.89 -10.25 0.36
N THR A 311 -5.43 -11.02 -0.59
CA THR A 311 -4.72 -12.22 -1.11
C THR A 311 -3.76 -11.90 -2.26
N THR A 312 -3.86 -10.70 -2.86
CA THR A 312 -3.13 -10.31 -4.09
C THR A 312 -1.61 -10.46 -3.95
N ALA A 313 -1.04 -10.17 -2.78
CA ALA A 313 0.42 -10.25 -2.58
C ALA A 313 0.96 -11.70 -2.59
N ILE A 314 0.17 -12.65 -2.06
CA ILE A 314 0.58 -14.04 -1.79
C ILE A 314 -0.09 -15.07 -2.73
N CYS A 315 -0.95 -14.61 -3.64
CA CYS A 315 -1.86 -15.42 -4.46
C CYS A 315 -1.20 -16.64 -5.15
N LEU A 316 0.07 -16.54 -5.57
CA LEU A 316 0.78 -17.64 -6.26
C LEU A 316 1.18 -18.84 -5.37
N THR A 317 1.11 -18.68 -4.05
CA THR A 317 1.60 -19.68 -3.07
C THR A 317 0.65 -20.01 -1.96
N VAL A 318 -0.43 -19.27 -1.83
CA VAL A 318 -1.43 -19.48 -0.78
C VAL A 318 -2.15 -20.82 -0.95
N THR A 319 -2.41 -21.53 0.14
CA THR A 319 -3.30 -22.70 0.11
C THR A 319 -4.78 -22.26 0.19
N PRO A 320 -5.74 -23.09 -0.25
CA PRO A 320 -7.15 -22.72 -0.23
C PRO A 320 -7.66 -22.29 1.14
N TRP A 321 -7.34 -23.03 2.21
CA TRP A 321 -7.78 -22.68 3.57
C TRP A 321 -7.11 -21.39 4.08
N GLN A 322 -5.82 -21.17 3.77
CA GLN A 322 -5.12 -19.94 4.14
C GLN A 322 -5.80 -18.74 3.48
N SER A 323 -6.22 -18.90 2.22
CA SER A 323 -6.91 -17.85 1.47
C SER A 323 -8.20 -17.44 2.15
N ILE A 324 -9.02 -18.39 2.61
CA ILE A 324 -10.26 -18.10 3.35
C ILE A 324 -9.96 -17.24 4.58
N VAL A 325 -8.94 -17.62 5.37
CA VAL A 325 -8.57 -16.90 6.60
C VAL A 325 -8.05 -15.49 6.28
N ILE A 326 -7.17 -15.37 5.29
CA ILE A 326 -6.62 -14.07 4.85
C ILE A 326 -7.76 -13.15 4.41
N GLY A 327 -8.68 -13.67 3.58
CA GLY A 327 -9.82 -12.92 3.08
C GLY A 327 -10.81 -12.52 4.17
N ALA A 328 -11.10 -13.43 5.11
CA ALA A 328 -11.98 -13.17 6.24
C ALA A 328 -11.42 -12.05 7.14
N ILE A 329 -10.15 -12.15 7.55
CA ILE A 329 -9.51 -11.12 8.37
C ILE A 329 -9.40 -9.79 7.62
N GLY A 330 -9.01 -9.83 6.34
CA GLY A 330 -8.91 -8.63 5.51
C GLY A 330 -10.24 -7.88 5.37
N SER A 331 -11.33 -8.62 5.15
CA SER A 331 -12.70 -8.07 5.12
C SER A 331 -13.09 -7.46 6.47
N GLY A 332 -12.88 -8.18 7.58
CA GLY A 332 -13.18 -7.68 8.92
C GLY A 332 -12.41 -6.41 9.28
N LEU A 333 -11.11 -6.36 8.98
CA LEU A 333 -10.27 -5.17 9.21
C LEU A 333 -10.72 -3.98 8.37
N ALA A 334 -11.01 -4.20 7.08
CA ALA A 334 -11.48 -3.14 6.19
C ALA A 334 -12.80 -2.52 6.69
N LEU A 335 -13.79 -3.36 7.01
CA LEU A 335 -15.10 -2.89 7.46
C LEU A 335 -15.04 -2.19 8.82
N SER A 336 -14.13 -2.60 9.71
CA SER A 336 -13.96 -1.99 11.03
C SER A 336 -13.42 -0.55 10.98
N VAL A 337 -12.78 -0.16 9.88
CA VAL A 337 -12.21 1.20 9.71
C VAL A 337 -13.27 2.26 9.42
N TYR A 338 -14.48 1.88 9.00
CA TYR A 338 -15.55 2.84 8.70
C TYR A 338 -15.86 3.79 9.86
N GLY A 339 -15.95 3.29 11.10
CA GLY A 339 -16.21 4.12 12.26
C GLY A 339 -15.10 5.16 12.52
N LEU A 340 -13.85 4.83 12.20
CA LEU A 340 -12.73 5.77 12.29
C LEU A 340 -12.80 6.83 11.18
N LEU A 341 -13.15 6.45 9.96
CA LEU A 341 -13.31 7.41 8.85
C LEU A 341 -14.43 8.41 9.12
N GLU A 342 -15.56 7.95 9.67
CA GLU A 342 -16.63 8.84 10.11
C GLU A 342 -16.15 9.79 11.22
N LYS A 343 -15.47 9.28 12.26
CA LYS A 343 -14.94 10.10 13.37
C LYS A 343 -13.91 11.15 12.93
N LEU A 344 -13.13 10.83 11.90
CA LEU A 344 -12.13 11.75 11.34
C LEU A 344 -12.70 12.65 10.23
N GLU A 345 -14.00 12.56 9.96
CA GLU A 345 -14.68 13.24 8.85
C GLU A 345 -13.95 13.04 7.50
N ILE A 346 -13.45 11.81 7.25
CA ILE A 346 -12.80 11.45 5.98
C ILE A 346 -13.86 10.88 5.04
N ASP A 347 -14.27 11.69 4.08
CA ASP A 347 -15.31 11.33 3.13
C ASP A 347 -14.76 10.56 1.92
N ASP A 348 -14.80 9.23 2.04
CA ASP A 348 -14.47 8.27 0.99
C ASP A 348 -15.74 7.80 0.25
N PRO A 349 -15.98 8.24 -1.01
CA PRO A 349 -17.25 7.98 -1.68
C PRO A 349 -17.52 6.51 -2.02
N VAL A 350 -16.46 5.73 -2.25
CA VAL A 350 -16.56 4.36 -2.82
C VAL A 350 -15.97 3.30 -1.89
N GLY A 351 -15.23 3.67 -0.84
CA GLY A 351 -14.58 2.73 0.07
C GLY A 351 -13.14 2.39 -0.34
N VAL A 352 -12.43 3.33 -0.97
CA VAL A 352 -11.04 3.19 -1.39
C VAL A 352 -10.10 2.88 -0.21
N VAL A 353 -10.27 3.55 0.92
CA VAL A 353 -9.40 3.42 2.09
C VAL A 353 -9.55 2.05 2.74
N PRO A 354 -10.77 1.59 3.12
CA PRO A 354 -10.99 0.23 3.61
C PRO A 354 -10.45 -0.85 2.65
N VAL A 355 -10.82 -0.77 1.38
CA VAL A 355 -10.51 -1.83 0.41
C VAL A 355 -9.03 -1.88 0.07
N HIS A 356 -8.44 -0.73 -0.27
CA HIS A 356 -7.11 -0.69 -0.87
C HIS A 356 -5.99 -0.32 0.12
N VAL A 357 -6.25 0.50 1.15
CA VAL A 357 -5.20 0.78 2.15
C VAL A 357 -5.14 -0.35 3.17
N ILE A 358 -6.27 -0.67 3.80
CA ILE A 358 -6.31 -1.67 4.88
C ILE A 358 -6.12 -3.07 4.31
N GLY A 359 -6.87 -3.42 3.25
CA GLY A 359 -6.74 -4.69 2.55
C GLY A 359 -5.30 -4.95 2.09
N SER A 360 -4.62 -3.95 1.52
CA SER A 360 -3.24 -4.14 1.07
C SER A 360 -2.24 -4.24 2.20
N THR A 361 -2.42 -3.45 3.26
CA THR A 361 -1.50 -3.51 4.40
C THR A 361 -1.57 -4.88 5.05
N TRP A 362 -2.78 -5.42 5.26
CA TRP A 362 -2.97 -6.79 5.72
C TRP A 362 -2.41 -7.82 4.73
N GLY A 363 -2.65 -7.66 3.44
CA GLY A 363 -2.15 -8.57 2.41
C GLY A 363 -0.63 -8.67 2.34
N MET A 364 0.07 -7.53 2.44
CA MET A 364 1.53 -7.49 2.49
C MET A 364 2.08 -8.13 3.78
N LEU A 365 1.40 -7.98 4.91
CA LEU A 365 1.75 -8.69 6.16
C LEU A 365 1.55 -10.21 6.02
N CYS A 366 0.48 -10.65 5.34
CA CYS A 366 0.19 -12.05 5.10
C CYS A 366 1.31 -12.77 4.32
N VAL A 367 2.04 -12.07 3.45
CA VAL A 367 3.24 -12.61 2.81
C VAL A 367 4.25 -13.06 3.88
N GLY A 368 4.56 -12.20 4.86
CA GLY A 368 5.50 -12.55 5.93
C GLY A 368 5.02 -13.69 6.83
N ILE A 369 3.71 -13.81 7.04
CA ILE A 369 3.11 -14.81 7.95
C ILE A 369 2.94 -16.17 7.26
N PHE A 370 2.46 -16.19 6.02
CA PHE A 370 1.96 -17.41 5.37
C PHE A 370 2.79 -17.86 4.16
N ALA A 371 3.76 -17.07 3.68
CA ALA A 371 4.58 -17.47 2.55
C ALA A 371 5.33 -18.77 2.86
N ARG A 372 5.35 -19.67 1.88
CA ARG A 372 6.05 -20.95 1.97
C ARG A 372 7.13 -21.01 0.90
N GLU A 373 8.25 -21.65 1.23
CA GLU A 373 9.21 -22.05 0.21
C GLU A 373 8.58 -23.07 -0.73
N ASP A 374 8.36 -22.66 -1.98
CA ASP A 374 8.07 -23.59 -3.05
C ASP A 374 9.41 -23.94 -3.73
N PRO A 375 9.84 -25.22 -3.78
CA PRO A 375 11.13 -25.63 -4.33
C PRO A 375 11.29 -25.26 -5.82
N TYR A 376 10.18 -24.96 -6.50
CA TYR A 376 10.11 -24.50 -7.87
C TYR A 376 10.09 -22.97 -7.99
N ILE A 377 10.38 -22.21 -6.93
CA ILE A 377 10.50 -20.74 -6.95
C ILE A 377 11.77 -20.30 -6.20
N ASP A 378 12.80 -19.79 -6.88
CA ASP A 378 14.03 -19.37 -6.18
C ASP A 378 13.87 -18.11 -5.31
N GLN A 379 12.78 -17.33 -5.44
CA GLN A 379 12.60 -16.12 -4.63
C GLN A 379 12.41 -16.41 -3.15
N TYR A 380 11.68 -17.48 -2.80
CA TYR A 380 11.33 -17.78 -1.41
C TYR A 380 12.52 -18.24 -0.56
N LYS A 381 13.60 -18.74 -1.20
CA LYS A 381 14.85 -19.12 -0.51
C LYS A 381 15.57 -17.93 0.13
N LYS A 382 15.30 -16.70 -0.31
CA LYS A 382 16.01 -15.49 0.17
C LYS A 382 15.35 -14.83 1.39
N ILE A 383 14.04 -14.97 1.57
CA ILE A 383 13.28 -14.23 2.61
C ILE A 383 13.43 -14.87 3.98
N LEU A 384 13.36 -16.20 4.05
CA LEU A 384 13.55 -16.94 5.30
C LEU A 384 14.96 -16.79 5.88
N ASN A 385 15.94 -16.43 5.05
CA ASN A 385 17.35 -16.29 5.47
C ASN A 385 17.79 -14.84 5.73
N ARG A 386 16.92 -13.82 5.60
CA ARG A 386 17.34 -12.40 5.65
C ARG A 386 16.48 -11.46 6.50
N LEU A 387 15.34 -11.89 7.04
CA LEU A 387 14.60 -11.06 7.98
C LEU A 387 15.28 -11.12 9.37
N PRO A 388 15.72 -9.99 9.96
CA PRO A 388 16.37 -9.96 11.28
C PRO A 388 15.44 -10.34 12.45
N TRP A 389 14.22 -10.77 12.15
CA TRP A 389 13.17 -11.13 13.10
C TRP A 389 12.95 -12.65 13.20
N GLY A 390 13.78 -13.46 12.51
CA GLY A 390 14.08 -14.84 12.89
C GLY A 390 12.90 -15.69 13.39
N LEU A 391 11.83 -15.82 12.61
CA LEU A 391 10.72 -16.75 12.95
C LEU A 391 11.13 -18.23 12.82
N ARG A 392 12.30 -18.53 12.23
CA ARG A 392 12.85 -19.87 12.07
C ARG A 392 14.37 -19.84 12.21
N LEU A 393 14.92 -20.75 13.02
CA LEU A 393 16.38 -20.96 13.14
C LEU A 393 16.97 -21.35 11.79
N SER A 394 18.16 -20.83 11.47
CA SER A 394 18.89 -21.32 10.30
C SER A 394 19.27 -22.80 10.47
N LYS A 395 19.47 -23.54 9.38
CA LYS A 395 19.90 -24.95 9.45
C LYS A 395 21.19 -25.16 10.26
N TYR A 396 22.05 -24.15 10.32
CA TYR A 396 23.27 -24.21 11.13
C TYR A 396 22.95 -24.05 12.62
N GLU A 397 22.05 -23.12 12.96
CA GLU A 397 21.61 -22.89 14.34
C GLU A 397 20.75 -24.03 14.89
N GLU A 398 19.88 -24.61 14.05
CA GLU A 398 19.09 -25.80 14.36
C GLU A 398 19.99 -27.02 14.64
N GLN A 399 21.12 -27.14 13.93
CA GLN A 399 22.12 -28.18 14.15
C GLN A 399 23.00 -27.94 15.38
N LEU A 400 23.26 -26.67 15.75
CA LEU A 400 23.97 -26.31 16.97
C LEU A 400 23.09 -26.49 18.23
N GLY A 401 21.78 -26.36 18.06
CA GLY A 401 20.77 -26.35 19.11
C GLY A 401 20.45 -24.93 19.57
N ALA A 402 19.16 -24.59 19.59
CA ALA A 402 18.64 -23.27 19.98
C ALA A 402 19.10 -22.87 21.39
N ASP A 403 19.06 -23.81 22.33
CA ASP A 403 19.47 -23.59 23.73
C ASP A 403 20.93 -23.13 23.86
N LEU A 404 21.81 -23.61 22.99
CA LEU A 404 23.22 -23.25 23.01
C LEU A 404 23.45 -21.82 22.48
N ILE A 405 22.62 -21.38 21.52
CA ILE A 405 22.77 -20.09 20.85
C ILE A 405 22.04 -18.99 21.62
N GLU A 406 20.82 -19.23 22.07
CA GLU A 406 19.98 -18.24 22.73
C GLU A 406 20.27 -18.14 24.22
N HIS A 407 20.69 -19.24 24.85
CA HIS A 407 20.85 -19.32 26.30
C HIS A 407 22.27 -19.69 26.74
N GLY A 408 23.18 -19.99 25.80
CA GLY A 408 24.56 -20.37 26.12
C GLY A 408 24.69 -21.69 26.87
N LEU A 409 23.63 -22.51 26.88
CA LEU A 409 23.53 -23.73 27.68
C LEU A 409 23.51 -24.96 26.78
N ALA A 410 24.39 -25.92 27.07
CA ALA A 410 24.42 -27.20 26.40
C ALA A 410 23.43 -28.18 27.06
N GLY A 411 22.34 -28.54 26.36
CA GLY A 411 21.44 -29.62 26.80
C GLY A 411 22.16 -30.98 26.89
N HIS A 412 21.59 -31.93 27.65
CA HIS A 412 22.21 -33.24 27.94
C HIS A 412 22.44 -34.17 26.73
N ASN A 413 21.99 -33.78 25.52
CA ASN A 413 22.14 -34.55 24.29
C ASN A 413 22.90 -33.77 23.19
N ILE A 414 23.94 -33.02 23.53
CA ILE A 414 24.90 -32.60 22.49
C ILE A 414 25.69 -33.83 22.06
N ALA A 415 25.37 -34.37 20.89
CA ALA A 415 26.25 -35.30 20.20
C ALA A 415 27.65 -34.66 20.12
N ARG A 416 28.63 -35.22 20.83
CA ARG A 416 30.04 -34.82 20.72
C ARG A 416 30.48 -35.03 19.28
N TYR A 417 30.35 -34.01 18.45
CA TYR A 417 30.96 -34.02 17.13
C TYR A 417 32.46 -33.89 17.32
N LYS A 418 33.16 -35.01 17.11
CA LYS A 418 34.59 -35.04 16.91
C LYS A 418 34.85 -34.25 15.62
N ILE A 419 35.39 -33.04 15.73
CA ILE A 419 35.80 -32.24 14.57
C ILE A 419 37.00 -32.95 13.93
N GLU A 420 36.74 -33.97 13.11
CA GLU A 420 37.74 -34.57 12.23
C GLU A 420 37.63 -33.94 10.84
N LYS A 421 38.24 -32.76 10.70
CA LYS A 421 39.03 -32.51 9.50
C LYS A 421 40.46 -32.28 9.95
N LYS A 422 41.28 -33.33 9.90
CA LYS A 422 42.74 -33.19 9.98
C LYS A 422 43.14 -32.17 8.92
N LEU A 423 43.61 -31.00 9.36
CA LEU A 423 44.28 -30.02 8.52
C LEU A 423 45.44 -30.73 7.83
N THR A 424 45.28 -31.02 6.54
CA THR A 424 46.39 -31.54 5.74
C THR A 424 47.46 -30.45 5.64
N THR A 425 48.74 -30.84 5.71
CA THR A 425 49.89 -29.94 5.57
C THR A 425 49.82 -29.07 4.33
N LYS A 426 49.11 -29.53 3.28
CA LYS A 426 48.83 -28.78 2.05
C LYS A 426 47.91 -27.58 2.28
N SER A 427 46.87 -27.71 3.10
CA SER A 427 45.93 -26.63 3.43
C SER A 427 46.58 -25.56 4.30
N VAL A 428 47.36 -25.97 5.31
CA VAL A 428 48.12 -25.04 6.15
C VAL A 428 49.16 -24.29 5.31
N ARG A 429 49.88 -25.00 4.43
CA ARG A 429 50.83 -24.35 3.50
C ARG A 429 50.14 -23.39 2.55
N GLY A 430 48.94 -23.71 2.06
CA GLY A 430 48.13 -22.83 1.21
C GLY A 430 47.78 -21.52 1.91
N VAL A 431 47.25 -21.61 3.14
CA VAL A 431 46.86 -20.44 3.94
C VAL A 431 48.08 -19.61 4.32
N VAL A 432 49.18 -20.23 4.78
CA VAL A 432 50.42 -19.52 5.11
C VAL A 432 51.02 -18.83 3.89
N THR A 433 50.97 -19.47 2.71
CA THR A 433 51.47 -18.87 1.46
C THR A 433 50.58 -17.70 1.01
N ALA A 434 49.26 -17.79 1.19
CA ALA A 434 48.33 -16.71 0.89
C ALA A 434 48.58 -15.49 1.81
N ILE A 435 48.74 -15.72 3.11
CA ILE A 435 49.07 -14.67 4.09
C ILE A 435 50.43 -14.03 3.76
N ALA A 436 51.44 -14.84 3.40
CA ALA A 436 52.76 -14.33 3.02
C ALA A 436 52.71 -13.50 1.72
N ARG A 437 51.95 -13.94 0.71
CA ARG A 437 51.72 -13.17 -0.53
C ARG A 437 51.02 -11.85 -0.22
N TRP A 438 49.96 -11.88 0.58
CA TRP A 438 49.23 -10.67 0.97
C TRP A 438 50.14 -9.68 1.71
N LYS A 439 50.93 -10.12 2.69
CA LYS A 439 51.90 -9.27 3.40
C LYS A 439 52.94 -8.64 2.46
N ARG A 440 53.43 -9.37 1.45
CA ARG A 440 54.35 -8.80 0.43
C ARG A 440 53.68 -7.76 -0.46
N THR A 441 52.43 -7.99 -0.87
CA THR A 441 51.66 -7.04 -1.68
C THR A 441 51.42 -5.75 -0.91
N VAL A 442 51.04 -5.85 0.37
CA VAL A 442 50.85 -4.69 1.25
C VAL A 442 52.16 -3.91 1.45
N LYS A 443 53.29 -4.60 1.65
CA LYS A 443 54.61 -3.95 1.78
C LYS A 443 55.01 -3.19 0.50
N LYS A 444 54.87 -3.81 -0.68
CA LYS A 444 55.13 -3.15 -1.96
C LYS A 444 54.19 -1.97 -2.22
N SER A 445 52.95 -2.02 -1.73
CA SER A 445 52.03 -0.89 -1.81
C SER A 445 52.50 0.28 -0.93
N ARG A 446 52.95 0.00 0.30
CA ARG A 446 53.50 1.02 1.20
C ARG A 446 54.79 1.64 0.66
N GLU A 447 55.69 0.83 0.11
CA GLU A 447 56.93 1.32 -0.51
C GLU A 447 56.64 2.22 -1.73
N ARG A 448 55.68 1.84 -2.60
CA ARG A 448 55.23 2.69 -3.71
C ARG A 448 54.61 4.00 -3.25
N ASN A 449 53.76 3.97 -2.23
CA ASN A 449 53.13 5.17 -1.69
C ASN A 449 54.17 6.09 -1.01
N ALA A 450 55.17 5.54 -0.33
CA ALA A 450 56.28 6.32 0.25
C ALA A 450 57.16 6.96 -0.83
N MET A 451 57.40 6.26 -1.95
CA MET A 451 58.16 6.78 -3.08
C MET A 451 57.42 7.91 -3.82
N MET A 452 56.10 7.80 -3.95
CA MET A 452 55.26 8.88 -4.49
C MET A 452 55.21 10.09 -3.57
N ALA A 453 55.17 9.90 -2.24
CA ALA A 453 55.24 10.98 -1.27
C ALA A 453 56.60 11.71 -1.28
N ALA A 454 57.72 10.98 -1.42
CA ALA A 454 59.05 11.57 -1.51
C ALA A 454 59.26 12.40 -2.79
N ASN A 455 58.74 11.93 -3.93
CA ASN A 455 58.82 12.66 -5.20
C ASN A 455 57.87 13.87 -5.25
N GLY A 456 56.75 13.84 -4.52
CA GLY A 456 55.86 15.00 -4.35
C GLY A 456 56.47 16.13 -3.51
N ALA A 457 57.30 15.79 -2.52
CA ALA A 457 57.99 16.77 -1.68
C ALA A 457 59.20 17.45 -2.38
N ALA A 458 59.84 16.77 -3.35
CA ALA A 458 60.96 17.33 -4.11
C ALA A 458 60.53 18.33 -5.20
N ALA A 459 59.26 18.33 -5.62
CA ALA A 459 58.74 19.19 -6.70
C ALA A 459 58.27 20.58 -6.24
N GLN A 460 58.26 20.87 -4.93
CA GLN A 460 57.86 22.19 -4.38
C GLN A 460 59.02 23.13 -4.04
N ASN A 461 60.28 22.72 -4.19
CA ASN A 461 61.46 23.57 -3.98
C ASN A 461 62.33 23.62 -5.26
N GLY A 462 61.92 24.44 -6.23
CA GLY A 462 62.66 24.68 -7.47
C GLY A 462 62.41 26.08 -8.02
N THR A 463 63.31 27.00 -7.69
CA THR A 463 63.40 28.41 -8.07
C THR A 463 63.45 28.68 -9.58
N ILE A 464 62.72 29.70 -10.02
CA ILE A 464 62.75 30.35 -11.35
C ILE A 464 64.10 31.09 -11.56
N PRO A 465 64.67 31.11 -12.78
CA PRO A 465 64.92 32.41 -13.41
C PRO A 465 64.65 32.47 -14.93
N ASN A 466 64.44 33.73 -15.36
CA ASN A 466 64.13 34.31 -16.66
C ASN A 466 65.05 33.92 -17.85
N GLY A 467 64.53 34.10 -19.08
CA GLY A 467 65.35 34.22 -20.30
C GLY A 467 64.51 34.21 -21.59
N GLU A 468 64.83 35.12 -22.51
CA GLU A 468 64.05 35.58 -23.65
C GLU A 468 64.15 34.73 -24.94
N ALA A 469 63.27 35.07 -25.91
CA ALA A 469 63.54 35.26 -27.34
C ALA A 469 63.49 34.08 -28.37
N VAL A 470 62.55 34.26 -29.32
CA VAL A 470 62.71 34.22 -30.80
C VAL A 470 62.77 32.86 -31.54
N GLY A 471 61.71 32.59 -32.32
CA GLY A 471 61.73 32.53 -33.80
C GLY A 471 62.26 31.30 -34.57
N GLY A 472 61.46 30.82 -35.53
CA GLY A 472 61.97 30.41 -36.85
C GLY A 472 61.88 28.93 -37.27
N ILE A 473 60.90 28.64 -38.15
CA ILE A 473 61.02 28.00 -39.49
C ILE A 473 61.90 26.75 -39.67
N GLY A 474 61.36 25.71 -40.33
CA GLY A 474 62.12 25.01 -41.40
C GLY A 474 62.03 23.49 -41.47
N SER A 475 61.43 23.02 -42.57
CA SER A 475 61.46 21.68 -43.17
C SER A 475 62.87 21.13 -43.42
N ASP A 476 63.08 19.80 -43.35
CA ASP A 476 63.21 18.95 -44.55
C ASP A 476 63.49 17.45 -44.29
N LYS A 477 63.20 16.66 -45.33
CA LYS A 477 63.27 15.18 -45.44
C LYS A 477 64.70 14.64 -45.65
N SER A 478 64.99 13.42 -45.18
CA SER A 478 65.31 12.22 -46.00
C SER A 478 66.14 11.12 -45.31
N ASN A 479 65.60 9.89 -45.41
CA ASN A 479 66.19 8.53 -45.53
C ASN A 479 67.56 8.16 -44.93
N ILE A 480 67.59 7.03 -44.18
CA ILE A 480 68.33 5.78 -44.51
C ILE A 480 67.81 4.61 -43.65
N SER A 481 67.73 3.44 -44.27
CA SER A 481 67.16 2.16 -43.82
C SER A 481 68.13 1.24 -43.06
N SER A 482 67.66 0.45 -42.08
CA SER A 482 67.93 -1.00 -41.98
C SER A 482 67.09 -1.71 -40.89
N THR A 483 66.14 -2.53 -41.37
CA THR A 483 65.65 -3.83 -40.85
C THR A 483 65.74 -4.19 -39.35
N THR A 484 64.58 -4.33 -38.67
CA THR A 484 64.00 -5.64 -38.26
C THR A 484 62.64 -5.50 -37.51
N SER A 485 61.63 -6.21 -38.02
CA SER A 485 60.39 -6.73 -37.39
C SER A 485 59.51 -5.88 -36.43
N LEU A 486 58.30 -5.57 -36.93
CA LEU A 486 57.04 -5.22 -36.22
C LEU A 486 56.52 -6.38 -35.32
N PRO A 487 55.70 -6.14 -34.26
CA PRO A 487 54.36 -5.55 -34.40
C PRO A 487 53.89 -4.51 -33.35
N ARG A 488 53.19 -3.49 -33.88
CA ARG A 488 52.06 -2.67 -33.38
C ARG A 488 52.05 -2.24 -31.90
N CYS A 489 52.37 -0.96 -31.72
CA CYS A 489 51.84 -0.09 -30.66
C CYS A 489 50.40 0.38 -30.96
N ASN A 490 49.62 0.55 -29.89
CA ASN A 490 48.61 1.59 -29.61
C ASN A 490 48.10 1.28 -28.18
N GLY A 491 47.99 2.18 -27.21
CA GLY A 491 48.26 3.60 -27.14
C GLY A 491 48.26 3.97 -25.65
N VAL A 492 49.06 4.97 -25.30
CA VAL A 492 49.23 5.49 -23.94
C VAL A 492 47.98 6.25 -23.50
N SER A 493 47.59 5.98 -22.26
CA SER A 493 46.56 6.65 -21.47
C SER A 493 47.01 8.03 -20.95
N SER A 494 46.11 9.01 -21.01
CA SER A 494 46.13 10.22 -20.17
C SER A 494 44.72 10.39 -19.61
N SER A 495 44.52 10.10 -18.32
CA SER A 495 44.51 11.06 -17.21
C SER A 495 43.07 11.51 -16.85
N ALA A 496 42.48 10.82 -15.89
CA ALA A 496 41.33 11.31 -15.13
C ALA A 496 41.74 11.37 -13.65
N SER A 497 41.89 12.60 -13.17
CA SER A 497 42.07 12.95 -11.76
C SER A 497 40.87 12.47 -10.95
N THR A 498 41.09 11.47 -10.10
CA THR A 498 40.13 10.98 -9.12
C THR A 498 40.16 11.91 -7.90
N ILE A 499 39.06 12.61 -7.65
CA ILE A 499 38.80 13.24 -6.35
C ILE A 499 38.37 12.09 -5.42
N GLU A 500 39.20 11.78 -4.42
CA GLU A 500 38.87 10.82 -3.37
C GLU A 500 37.69 11.37 -2.53
N LEU A 501 36.54 10.70 -2.62
CA LEU A 501 35.48 10.79 -1.62
C LEU A 501 35.95 10.03 -0.38
N LYS A 502 36.28 10.82 0.64
CA LYS A 502 36.46 10.42 2.04
C LYS A 502 35.31 9.49 2.48
N GLU A 503 35.67 8.45 3.22
CA GLU A 503 34.77 7.52 3.90
C GLU A 503 33.54 8.22 4.48
N LEU A 504 32.35 7.92 3.95
CA LEU A 504 31.10 8.12 4.67
C LEU A 504 30.96 6.92 5.61
N GLY A 505 31.09 7.23 6.90
CA GLY A 505 31.08 6.29 7.99
C GLY A 505 29.80 5.46 8.07
N GLU A 506 29.96 4.35 8.77
CA GLU A 506 28.94 3.45 9.25
C GLU A 506 27.71 4.23 9.76
N VAL A 507 26.54 3.92 9.20
CA VAL A 507 25.25 4.37 9.73
C VAL A 507 25.06 3.66 11.08
N PRO A 508 24.85 4.39 12.19
CA PRO A 508 24.69 3.77 13.50
C PRO A 508 23.45 2.88 13.55
N ASP A 509 23.61 1.68 14.13
CA ASP A 509 22.53 0.82 14.59
C ASP A 509 21.66 1.56 15.60
N GLY A 510 20.57 2.18 15.14
CA GLY A 510 19.70 2.94 16.04
C GLY A 510 18.47 3.58 15.45
N MET A 511 18.11 3.31 14.18
CA MET A 511 16.99 3.99 13.52
C MET A 511 16.07 3.04 12.75
N HIS A 512 15.67 1.92 13.34
CA HIS A 512 14.79 0.96 12.68
C HIS A 512 13.58 0.47 13.48
N LEU A 513 13.37 0.96 14.71
CA LEU A 513 12.18 0.58 15.48
C LEU A 513 11.02 1.60 15.34
N SER A 514 11.29 2.87 15.08
CA SER A 514 10.23 3.90 15.04
C SER A 514 9.35 3.81 13.79
N ALA A 515 9.91 3.67 12.58
CA ALA A 515 9.12 3.73 11.35
C ALA A 515 8.17 2.53 11.15
N VAL A 516 8.54 1.33 11.64
CA VAL A 516 7.71 0.12 11.56
C VAL A 516 6.67 0.10 12.69
N VAL A 517 7.02 0.60 13.88
CA VAL A 517 6.06 0.75 15.00
C VAL A 517 5.02 1.84 14.68
N PHE A 518 5.38 2.92 13.98
CA PHE A 518 4.42 3.94 13.52
C PHE A 518 3.47 3.43 12.40
N ALA A 519 3.89 2.45 11.60
CA ALA A 519 3.04 1.82 10.58
C ALA A 519 2.12 0.72 11.17
N LEU A 520 2.50 0.11 12.30
CA LEU A 520 1.74 -0.96 12.98
C LEU A 520 0.85 -0.46 14.13
N LEU A 521 1.11 0.72 14.69
CA LEU A 521 0.32 1.35 15.74
C LEU A 521 -1.17 1.55 15.37
N PRO A 522 -1.53 1.90 14.12
CA PRO A 522 -2.93 1.93 13.70
C PRO A 522 -3.54 0.53 13.67
N LEU A 523 -2.79 -0.50 13.25
CA LEU A 523 -3.29 -1.87 13.10
C LEU A 523 -3.57 -2.59 14.43
N LEU A 524 -2.80 -2.32 15.48
CA LEU A 524 -3.09 -2.88 16.81
C LEU A 524 -4.31 -2.22 17.50
N ALA A 525 -4.65 -0.98 17.11
CA ALA A 525 -5.84 -0.27 17.59
C ALA A 525 -7.12 -0.65 16.83
N LEU A 526 -7.01 -1.23 15.62
CA LEU A 526 -8.13 -1.49 14.71
C LEU A 526 -8.74 -2.90 14.79
N GLY A 527 -8.23 -3.77 15.67
CA GLY A 527 -8.64 -5.18 15.77
C GLY A 527 -9.51 -5.54 16.99
N LEU A 528 -9.92 -4.58 17.81
CA LEU A 528 -10.81 -4.86 18.94
C LEU A 528 -12.25 -4.50 18.57
N PRO A 529 -13.21 -5.43 18.69
CA PRO A 529 -14.63 -5.09 18.56
C PRO A 529 -14.94 -4.02 19.60
N SER A 530 -15.65 -2.97 19.17
CA SER A 530 -16.12 -1.81 19.94
C SER A 530 -16.13 -2.00 21.46
N LEU A 531 -14.97 -1.85 22.11
CA LEU A 531 -14.96 -1.52 23.52
C LEU A 531 -15.41 -0.07 23.58
N LYS A 532 -16.57 0.19 24.20
CA LYS A 532 -16.98 1.54 24.57
C LYS A 532 -15.92 2.10 25.52
N ILE A 533 -14.89 2.74 24.97
CA ILE A 533 -13.88 3.47 25.74
C ILE A 533 -14.53 4.79 26.10
N GLY A 534 -15.02 4.90 27.34
CA GLY A 534 -15.69 6.08 27.88
C GLY A 534 -16.09 5.85 29.34
N LYS A 535 -16.26 6.92 30.10
CA LYS A 535 -16.84 6.85 31.45
C LYS A 535 -18.35 6.85 31.29
N LEU A 536 -19.01 5.85 31.87
CA LEU A 536 -20.46 5.86 32.01
C LEU A 536 -20.86 7.01 32.93
N GLN A 537 -21.71 7.90 32.46
CA GLN A 537 -22.18 9.10 33.16
C GLN A 537 -23.70 9.24 33.03
N SER A 538 -24.34 9.93 33.95
CA SER A 538 -25.79 10.11 33.98
C SER A 538 -26.21 11.49 34.47
N ALA A 539 -27.39 11.92 34.03
CA ALA A 539 -28.02 13.18 34.42
C ALA A 539 -29.53 13.00 34.58
N ALA A 540 -30.13 13.83 35.45
CA ALA A 540 -31.58 13.89 35.62
C ALA A 540 -32.04 15.34 35.79
N VAL A 541 -33.24 15.61 35.26
CA VAL A 541 -33.91 16.92 35.36
C VAL A 541 -35.37 16.75 35.73
N LYS A 542 -35.90 17.67 36.52
CA LYS A 542 -37.33 17.80 36.82
C LYS A 542 -37.77 19.25 36.78
N GLY A 543 -39.07 19.50 36.61
CA GLY A 543 -39.63 20.84 36.67
C GLY A 543 -41.14 20.86 36.48
N VAL A 544 -41.71 22.07 36.44
CA VAL A 544 -43.15 22.31 36.20
C VAL A 544 -43.31 23.33 35.08
N LEU A 545 -44.06 22.99 34.05
CA LEU A 545 -44.38 23.88 32.94
C LEU A 545 -45.79 24.45 33.09
N MET A 546 -45.91 25.75 32.94
CA MET A 546 -47.15 26.51 33.02
C MET A 546 -47.40 27.24 31.70
N CYS A 547 -48.66 27.46 31.33
CA CYS A 547 -49.05 28.31 30.22
C CYS A 547 -50.16 29.24 30.71
N ASN A 548 -49.93 30.56 30.66
CA ASN A 548 -50.84 31.58 31.22
C ASN A 548 -51.23 31.29 32.69
N ASN A 549 -50.25 30.91 33.52
CA ASN A 549 -50.46 30.51 34.92
C ASN A 549 -51.38 29.30 35.15
N LYS A 550 -51.62 28.47 34.12
CA LYS A 550 -52.27 27.15 34.26
C LYS A 550 -51.25 26.04 33.97
N PRO A 551 -51.38 24.85 34.59
CA PRO A 551 -50.55 23.70 34.24
C PRO A 551 -50.56 23.43 32.74
N ALA A 552 -49.38 23.34 32.12
CA ALA A 552 -49.23 23.02 30.71
C ALA A 552 -49.13 21.50 30.56
N VAL A 553 -50.24 20.87 30.17
CA VAL A 553 -50.39 19.40 30.06
C VAL A 553 -49.96 18.92 28.68
N ASN A 554 -49.37 17.73 28.59
CA ASN A 554 -48.93 17.09 27.35
C ASN A 554 -47.88 17.90 26.55
N VAL A 555 -47.04 18.67 27.24
CA VAL A 555 -45.90 19.37 26.63
C VAL A 555 -44.74 18.39 26.51
N LYS A 556 -44.15 18.29 25.32
CA LYS A 556 -43.04 17.37 25.04
C LYS A 556 -41.73 17.95 25.57
N VAL A 557 -41.03 17.13 26.34
CA VAL A 557 -39.71 17.44 26.90
C VAL A 557 -38.74 16.33 26.54
N LYS A 558 -37.50 16.69 26.22
CA LYS A 558 -36.45 15.74 25.87
C LYS A 558 -35.14 16.13 26.53
N LEU A 559 -34.43 15.14 27.08
CA LEU A 559 -33.10 15.29 27.62
C LEU A 559 -32.11 14.73 26.60
N TYR A 560 -31.16 15.57 26.20
CA TYR A 560 -30.11 15.24 25.25
C TYR A 560 -28.74 15.39 25.89
N ASP A 561 -27.74 14.71 25.35
CA ASP A 561 -26.35 15.10 25.49
C ASP A 561 -26.01 16.11 24.38
N ASP A 562 -25.58 17.33 24.72
CA ASP A 562 -25.26 18.40 23.77
C ASP A 562 -23.76 18.40 23.46
N ASP A 563 -23.34 17.47 22.61
CA ASP A 563 -21.95 17.41 22.22
C ASP A 563 -21.59 18.63 21.39
N ARG A 564 -20.77 19.51 21.97
CA ARG A 564 -20.26 20.71 21.30
C ARG A 564 -19.21 20.35 20.24
N GLY A 565 -19.60 19.60 19.21
CA GLY A 565 -19.05 19.71 17.87
C GLY A 565 -18.58 18.45 17.14
N ILE A 566 -18.90 17.21 17.54
CA ILE A 566 -18.37 16.00 16.84
C ILE A 566 -19.42 14.88 16.63
N ASP A 567 -20.46 14.76 17.44
CA ASP A 567 -21.57 13.79 17.35
C ASP A 567 -22.95 14.46 17.24
N LEU A 568 -23.97 13.64 16.95
CA LEU A 568 -25.37 14.08 16.97
C LEU A 568 -25.83 14.09 18.42
N ASP A 569 -26.59 15.12 18.83
CA ASP A 569 -27.23 15.17 20.15
C ASP A 569 -27.87 13.81 20.52
N ASP A 570 -27.26 13.08 21.45
CA ASP A 570 -27.74 11.75 21.82
C ASP A 570 -28.97 11.88 22.75
N LEU A 571 -30.08 11.27 22.36
CA LEU A 571 -31.32 11.32 23.15
C LEU A 571 -31.17 10.44 24.38
N MET A 572 -31.06 11.07 25.54
CA MET A 572 -30.94 10.38 26.83
C MET A 572 -32.30 9.91 27.36
N ASP A 573 -33.34 10.75 27.26
CA ASP A 573 -34.70 10.44 27.72
C ASP A 573 -35.74 11.39 27.09
N GLU A 574 -37.00 10.97 26.99
CA GLU A 574 -38.10 11.83 26.53
C GLU A 574 -39.42 11.55 27.26
N GLY A 575 -40.24 12.59 27.41
CA GLY A 575 -41.51 12.48 28.11
C GLY A 575 -42.48 13.61 27.81
N LEU A 576 -43.68 13.49 28.39
CA LEU A 576 -44.73 14.50 28.35
C LEU A 576 -45.02 15.00 29.77
N THR A 577 -45.38 16.27 29.91
CA THR A 577 -45.85 16.80 31.19
C THR A 577 -47.19 16.20 31.61
N ASP A 578 -47.35 15.98 32.91
CA ASP A 578 -48.59 15.44 33.50
C ASP A 578 -49.72 16.48 33.62
N ASN A 579 -50.84 16.10 34.24
CA ASN A 579 -52.01 16.96 34.47
C ASN A 579 -51.72 18.18 35.37
N GLU A 580 -50.63 18.15 36.12
CA GLU A 580 -50.14 19.24 36.96
C GLU A 580 -48.98 20.01 36.29
N GLY A 581 -48.66 19.70 35.03
CA GLY A 581 -47.60 20.33 34.24
C GLY A 581 -46.20 19.86 34.64
N ARG A 582 -46.07 18.81 35.45
CA ARG A 582 -44.78 18.33 35.96
C ARG A 582 -44.12 17.39 34.97
N PHE A 583 -42.79 17.42 34.92
CA PHE A 583 -41.99 16.44 34.19
C PHE A 583 -40.77 16.02 35.02
N GLN A 584 -40.29 14.81 34.74
CA GLN A 584 -39.02 14.29 35.26
C GLN A 584 -38.41 13.37 34.21
N LEU A 585 -37.15 13.63 33.85
CA LEU A 585 -36.37 12.86 32.88
C LEU A 585 -35.05 12.42 33.50
N GLN A 586 -34.57 11.24 33.13
CA GLN A 586 -33.26 10.74 33.53
C GLN A 586 -32.67 9.84 32.45
N GLY A 587 -31.37 9.97 32.20
CA GLY A 587 -30.68 9.10 31.26
C GLY A 587 -29.18 9.01 31.54
N HIS A 588 -28.50 8.19 30.77
CA HIS A 588 -27.07 7.95 30.90
C HIS A 588 -26.43 7.75 29.53
N GLU A 589 -25.16 8.15 29.42
CA GLU A 589 -24.35 7.87 28.23
C GLU A 589 -22.91 7.49 28.58
N THR A 590 -22.22 6.87 27.61
CA THR A 590 -20.81 6.45 27.75
C THR A 590 -19.90 7.28 26.88
N GLU A 591 -19.29 8.30 27.48
CA GLU A 591 -18.47 9.28 26.77
C GLU A 591 -17.06 9.39 27.38
N ILE A 592 -16.05 9.77 26.59
CA ILE A 592 -14.67 9.95 27.09
C ILE A 592 -14.56 11.25 27.91
N THR A 593 -15.27 12.27 27.45
CA THR A 593 -15.42 13.60 28.06
C THR A 593 -16.60 13.62 29.03
N THR A 594 -16.83 14.75 29.68
CA THR A 594 -17.99 14.92 30.57
C THR A 594 -19.19 15.27 29.71
N ILE A 595 -20.27 14.51 29.86
CA ILE A 595 -21.53 14.74 29.14
C ILE A 595 -22.04 16.17 29.40
N ASP A 596 -22.63 16.79 28.38
CA ASP A 596 -23.17 18.16 28.35
C ASP A 596 -24.72 18.11 28.33
N PRO A 597 -25.42 17.69 29.40
CA PRO A 597 -26.86 17.45 29.37
C PRO A 597 -27.68 18.71 29.04
N LYS A 598 -28.62 18.60 28.10
CA LYS A 598 -29.48 19.68 27.60
C LYS A 598 -30.95 19.27 27.58
N LEU A 599 -31.79 20.03 28.30
CA LEU A 599 -33.24 19.88 28.29
C LEU A 599 -33.85 20.71 27.14
N ASN A 600 -34.54 20.06 26.21
CA ASN A 600 -35.34 20.70 25.17
C ASN A 600 -36.83 20.65 25.52
N VAL A 601 -37.52 21.80 25.47
CA VAL A 601 -38.96 21.92 25.72
C VAL A 601 -39.66 22.35 24.45
N TYR A 602 -40.70 21.60 24.04
CA TYR A 602 -41.47 21.82 22.82
C TYR A 602 -42.92 22.17 23.15
N HIS A 603 -43.37 23.38 22.81
CA HIS A 603 -44.69 23.87 23.19
C HIS A 603 -45.36 24.75 22.13
N ASP A 604 -46.68 24.85 22.23
CA ASP A 604 -47.56 25.68 21.41
C ASP A 604 -48.34 26.72 22.24
N CYS A 605 -47.94 26.95 23.50
CA CYS A 605 -48.56 27.95 24.37
C CYS A 605 -48.65 29.32 23.65
N ASN A 606 -49.89 29.83 23.54
CA ASN A 606 -50.23 31.05 22.82
C ASN A 606 -49.65 31.10 21.39
N ASP A 607 -49.65 29.98 20.66
CA ASP A 607 -49.18 29.90 19.29
C ASP A 607 -50.27 29.43 18.32
N GLU A 608 -50.54 30.25 17.29
CA GLU A 608 -51.57 29.99 16.27
C GLU A 608 -51.01 29.29 15.01
N LYS A 609 -49.68 29.03 14.96
CA LYS A 609 -49.02 28.45 13.79
C LYS A 609 -48.80 26.94 13.91
N THR A 610 -49.88 26.16 13.81
CA THR A 610 -49.79 24.71 13.64
C THR A 610 -49.43 24.39 12.17
N PRO A 611 -48.41 23.55 11.89
CA PRO A 611 -47.98 22.39 12.69
C PRO A 611 -46.64 22.53 13.45
N CYS A 612 -46.01 23.71 13.53
CA CYS A 612 -44.68 23.85 14.13
C CYS A 612 -44.72 24.24 15.62
N LEU A 613 -43.97 23.55 16.47
CA LEU A 613 -43.85 23.86 17.90
C LEU A 613 -42.71 24.86 18.16
N LYS A 614 -42.87 25.73 19.16
CA LYS A 614 -41.75 26.52 19.71
C LYS A 614 -40.84 25.60 20.51
N LYS A 615 -39.54 25.79 20.39
CA LYS A 615 -38.49 25.02 21.07
C LYS A 615 -37.53 25.98 21.76
N PHE A 616 -37.29 25.78 23.05
CA PHE A 616 -36.16 26.37 23.75
C PHE A 616 -35.42 25.30 24.56
N SER A 617 -34.20 25.61 24.97
CA SER A 617 -33.28 24.64 25.57
C SER A 617 -32.67 25.20 26.84
N ILE A 618 -32.47 24.34 27.85
CA ILE A 618 -31.77 24.65 29.10
C ILE A 618 -30.62 23.66 29.25
N ILE A 619 -29.39 24.17 29.31
CA ILE A 619 -28.20 23.37 29.56
C ILE A 619 -28.09 23.13 31.07
N LEU A 620 -27.93 21.87 31.47
CA LEU A 620 -27.69 21.46 32.84
C LEU A 620 -26.22 21.67 33.20
N PRO A 621 -25.89 22.25 34.37
CA PRO A 621 -24.49 22.41 34.78
C PRO A 621 -23.82 21.07 35.09
N ASP A 622 -22.55 20.93 34.74
CA ASP A 622 -21.71 19.73 34.96
C ASP A 622 -21.76 19.20 36.40
N SER A 623 -22.01 20.08 37.37
CA SER A 623 -22.18 19.72 38.79
C SER A 623 -23.34 18.75 39.10
N TYR A 624 -24.26 18.56 38.15
CA TYR A 624 -25.39 17.64 38.19
C TYR A 624 -25.15 16.36 37.38
N VAL A 625 -24.00 16.22 36.72
CA VAL A 625 -23.56 14.99 36.06
C VAL A 625 -22.98 14.05 37.12
N SER A 626 -23.40 12.78 37.08
CA SER A 626 -22.98 11.73 38.00
C SER A 626 -22.24 10.63 37.26
N LEU A 627 -21.28 9.96 37.92
CA LEU A 627 -20.62 8.78 37.37
C LEU A 627 -21.50 7.53 37.59
N GLY A 628 -21.67 6.74 36.54
CA GLY A 628 -22.50 5.54 36.54
C GLY A 628 -23.87 5.73 35.91
N GLU A 629 -24.64 4.65 35.85
CA GLU A 629 -25.93 4.56 35.13
C GLU A 629 -27.06 5.39 35.78
N LYS A 630 -26.94 5.69 37.08
CA LYS A 630 -27.97 6.36 37.86
C LYS A 630 -27.51 7.73 38.36
N PRO A 631 -28.28 8.79 38.10
CA PRO A 631 -27.91 10.12 38.56
C PRO A 631 -28.03 10.23 40.08
N GLU A 632 -26.99 10.75 40.73
CA GLU A 632 -26.96 11.01 42.17
C GLU A 632 -27.66 12.32 42.54
N LYS A 633 -27.74 13.25 41.59
CA LYS A 633 -28.37 14.56 41.74
C LYS A 633 -29.37 14.78 40.62
N VAL A 634 -30.45 15.48 40.95
CA VAL A 634 -31.48 15.87 39.99
C VAL A 634 -31.48 17.39 39.89
N PHE A 635 -31.31 17.91 38.68
CA PHE A 635 -31.43 19.34 38.39
C PHE A 635 -32.91 19.74 38.45
N ASP A 636 -33.24 20.75 39.24
CA ASP A 636 -34.60 21.29 39.33
C ASP A 636 -34.69 22.56 38.47
N ALA A 637 -35.35 22.45 37.32
CA ALA A 637 -35.58 23.56 36.41
C ALA A 637 -36.61 24.57 36.96
N GLY A 638 -37.27 24.24 38.09
CA GLY A 638 -38.28 25.07 38.73
C GLY A 638 -39.59 25.13 37.94
N THR A 639 -40.35 26.19 38.18
CA THR A 639 -41.62 26.46 37.48
C THR A 639 -41.38 27.45 36.34
N LEU A 640 -41.58 27.01 35.10
CA LEU A 640 -41.39 27.81 33.88
C LEU A 640 -42.74 28.15 33.26
N ASN A 641 -43.00 29.44 33.04
CA ASN A 641 -44.21 29.89 32.35
C ASN A 641 -43.94 30.14 30.86
N LEU A 642 -44.55 29.31 30.01
CA LEU A 642 -44.38 29.21 28.57
C LEU A 642 -45.02 30.37 27.79
N ASP A 643 -45.73 31.27 28.46
CA ASP A 643 -46.24 32.52 27.90
C ASP A 643 -45.13 33.60 27.77
N GLY A 644 -43.99 33.41 28.45
CA GLY A 644 -42.81 34.27 28.36
C GLY A 644 -42.01 34.10 27.06
N ARG A 645 -40.98 34.94 26.88
CA ARG A 645 -39.99 34.79 25.80
C ARG A 645 -38.68 34.25 26.37
N PHE A 646 -38.18 33.16 25.79
CA PHE A 646 -36.92 32.54 26.19
C PHE A 646 -35.80 32.87 25.18
N SER A 647 -34.57 33.04 25.69
CA SER A 647 -33.41 33.28 24.84
C SER A 647 -33.08 32.02 24.03
N GLY A 648 -32.81 32.17 22.72
CA GLY A 648 -32.51 31.04 21.83
C GLY A 648 -33.73 30.21 21.40
N GLU A 649 -34.95 30.72 21.59
CA GLU A 649 -36.16 30.06 21.12
C GLU A 649 -36.17 29.94 19.58
N SER A 650 -36.41 28.73 19.09
CA SER A 650 -36.52 28.37 17.68
C SER A 650 -37.86 27.66 17.39
N ARG A 651 -38.09 27.26 16.15
CA ARG A 651 -39.28 26.50 15.76
C ARG A 651 -38.89 25.15 15.17
N ASP A 652 -39.57 24.12 15.64
CA ASP A 652 -39.43 22.76 15.13
C ASP A 652 -40.72 22.34 14.40
N CYS A 653 -40.59 22.04 13.11
CA CYS A 653 -41.69 21.69 12.21
C CYS A 653 -41.65 20.22 11.75
N LEU A 654 -40.69 19.43 12.23
CA LEU A 654 -40.40 18.07 11.74
C LEU A 654 -40.51 17.00 12.84
N ASN A 655 -41.03 17.39 14.01
CA ASN A 655 -41.05 16.56 15.22
C ASN A 655 -42.11 15.46 15.20
#